data_AF-A0A9D8U1J1-F1
#
_entry.id   AF-A0A9D8U1J1-F1
#
_cell.length_a   1.000
_cell.length_b   1.000
_cell.length_c   1.000
_cell.angle_alpha   90.00
_cell.angle_beta   90.00
_cell.angle_gamma   90.00
#
_symmetry.space_group_name_H-M   'P 1'
#
loop_
_entity.id
_entity.type
_entity.pdbx_description
1 polymer ?
#
loop_
_entity_poly.entity_id
_entity_poly.type
_entity_poly.pdbx_seq_one_letter_code
_entity_poly.pdbx_strand_id
1 'polypeptide(L)'
;MTKKAAKGLGMNRRISRRDFVHGAGLMAAGLMAGGSSLGRAWAQGNKPYYPPTLTGMRGNHPGSFEVAHKLGREGVRNFGAPSFSDPTEYDLVIVGGGISGLSAAYFFRQEKRNAKILILDNHDDFGGHAKRNEFEIGGKTVLGYGGSQTIQEPSKYSRVAKKLLRDLGIKPKRFDKAYDQDFYKRNGLRPGLFFNKEVWGESRMVPINLGLFDDYLPLADTSLTTQEAVDQLPISDPAKKQFLDLMTAEDDRLSHLSLEEKYELIYYMSYRQFLEDVVGITEEEVFTVLQDVVGDFGVGIDAAPALGVMEYAGLPGREIAGLPEPEHFENYIHHFPDGNASVARLLVREMIPDVAPKTDAEHIVTAQFDYSKLDQASSDIRIRLNSTVVEAKHTKAGDGPVTVTYVQNGKTHAVTGKACIMACQHSIVPHLCPELPEAQKEALSFPERVPILYNTVAIRNWEAWKNIGIGALYAPGSYHIHTALDFPVSIGGYQHGSDPSQPAIVHMEKFPHVNNANMTKREQSQAGRYELLTTPFEDIEQHIRSELGEILGPGGFDPARDIEAITVNRWAHGYAYSPSPVFDETYDDWDDPRTAHVRARKKFGRIAFANSDSAAIALLDSAIDEAHRAVSELT
;
A
#
# COMPACT_ATOMS: atom_id res chain seq x y z
N MET A 1 21.07 16.37 -14.00
CA MET A 1 21.31 17.37 -12.93
C MET A 1 22.78 17.80 -12.88
N THR A 2 23.09 19.08 -12.60
CA THR A 2 24.50 19.52 -12.42
C THR A 2 25.04 19.08 -11.05
N LYS A 3 26.38 18.92 -10.90
CA LYS A 3 26.99 18.55 -9.61
C LYS A 3 26.65 19.52 -8.47
N LYS A 4 26.48 20.82 -8.79
CA LYS A 4 26.12 21.86 -7.81
C LYS A 4 24.68 21.69 -7.34
N ALA A 5 23.73 21.43 -8.25
CA ALA A 5 22.34 21.16 -7.90
C ALA A 5 22.19 19.87 -7.08
N ALA A 6 22.91 18.79 -7.45
CA ALA A 6 22.92 17.54 -6.71
C ALA A 6 23.44 17.70 -5.28
N LYS A 7 24.49 18.53 -5.10
CA LYS A 7 25.02 18.87 -3.77
C LYS A 7 24.03 19.70 -2.96
N GLY A 8 23.30 20.63 -3.60
CA GLY A 8 22.27 21.44 -2.95
C GLY A 8 21.10 20.62 -2.41
N LEU A 9 20.68 19.59 -3.13
CA LEU A 9 19.64 18.65 -2.67
C LEU A 9 20.13 17.62 -1.65
N GLY A 10 21.46 17.55 -1.42
CA GLY A 10 22.06 16.57 -0.53
C GLY A 10 22.13 15.17 -1.11
N MET A 11 22.10 15.00 -2.44
CA MET A 11 22.24 13.69 -3.11
C MET A 11 23.57 12.98 -2.82
N ASN A 12 24.55 13.71 -2.29
CA ASN A 12 25.84 13.20 -1.85
C ASN A 12 25.88 12.81 -0.35
N ARG A 13 24.81 13.07 0.41
CA ARG A 13 24.69 12.62 1.79
C ARG A 13 24.38 11.14 1.80
N ARG A 14 24.98 10.42 2.74
CA ARG A 14 24.84 8.98 2.83
C ARG A 14 23.47 8.63 3.40
N ILE A 15 22.51 8.34 2.54
CA ILE A 15 21.40 7.46 2.92
C ILE A 15 21.94 6.03 2.88
N SER A 16 21.53 5.17 3.82
CA SER A 16 21.83 3.74 3.72
C SER A 16 21.08 3.20 2.49
N ARG A 17 21.80 3.10 1.37
CA ARG A 17 21.25 2.57 0.13
C ARG A 17 21.52 1.08 0.08
N ARG A 18 20.50 0.35 -0.35
CA ARG A 18 20.66 -1.04 -0.76
C ARG A 18 21.23 -1.08 -2.18
N ASP A 19 22.44 -0.54 -2.36
CA ASP A 19 23.10 -0.51 -3.67
C ASP A 19 23.60 -1.91 -4.03
N PHE A 20 22.79 -2.67 -4.76
CA PHE A 20 23.32 -3.58 -5.76
C PHE A 20 23.27 -2.83 -7.09
N VAL A 21 24.43 -2.39 -7.57
CA VAL A 21 24.58 -1.71 -8.86
C VAL A 21 23.98 -2.61 -9.96
N HIS A 22 22.88 -2.16 -10.56
CA HIS A 22 22.43 -2.66 -11.86
C HIS A 22 22.35 -1.50 -12.85
N GLY A 23 23.51 -1.16 -13.41
CA GLY A 23 23.54 -0.58 -14.76
C GLY A 23 23.12 -1.66 -15.76
N ALA A 24 22.45 -1.26 -16.84
CA ALA A 24 21.85 -2.09 -17.90
C ALA A 24 22.80 -3.07 -18.64
N GLY A 25 24.03 -3.31 -18.16
CA GLY A 25 25.03 -4.18 -18.78
C GLY A 25 25.12 -5.62 -18.25
N LEU A 26 24.40 -6.00 -17.18
CA LEU A 26 24.58 -7.31 -16.53
C LEU A 26 23.52 -8.38 -16.88
N MET A 27 22.48 -8.07 -17.67
CA MET A 27 21.59 -9.12 -18.19
C MET A 27 22.33 -10.12 -19.09
N ALA A 28 23.46 -9.73 -19.71
CA ALA A 28 24.23 -10.60 -20.59
C ALA A 28 25.32 -11.44 -19.86
N ALA A 29 25.77 -11.04 -18.67
CA ALA A 29 26.89 -11.72 -17.98
C ALA A 29 26.47 -12.73 -16.92
N GLY A 30 25.19 -12.74 -16.50
CA GLY A 30 24.61 -13.80 -15.67
C GLY A 30 24.49 -15.16 -16.39
N LEU A 31 24.83 -15.20 -17.68
CA LEU A 31 24.72 -16.39 -18.53
C LEU A 31 25.89 -17.38 -18.38
N MET A 32 26.99 -17.06 -17.68
CA MET A 32 28.15 -17.98 -17.60
C MET A 32 28.86 -18.11 -16.23
N ALA A 33 28.35 -17.54 -15.13
CA ALA A 33 28.92 -17.79 -13.81
C ALA A 33 27.82 -18.20 -12.82
N GLY A 34 27.91 -19.46 -12.35
CA GLY A 34 27.01 -20.04 -11.35
C GLY A 34 26.87 -19.16 -10.11
N GLY A 35 25.67 -19.18 -9.54
CA GLY A 35 25.27 -18.35 -8.41
C GLY A 35 26.24 -18.38 -7.24
N SER A 36 26.82 -17.23 -6.92
CA SER A 36 27.51 -16.99 -5.65
C SER A 36 27.76 -15.50 -5.45
N SER A 37 26.71 -14.74 -5.13
CA SER A 37 26.86 -13.40 -4.51
C SER A 37 25.59 -12.91 -3.80
N LEU A 38 24.41 -13.39 -4.18
CA LEU A 38 23.12 -12.91 -3.65
C LEU A 38 22.79 -13.35 -2.21
N GLY A 39 23.43 -14.40 -1.68
CA GLY A 39 23.13 -14.95 -0.34
C GLY A 39 24.13 -14.64 0.78
N ARG A 40 25.26 -13.98 0.50
CA ARG A 40 26.33 -13.72 1.50
C ARG A 40 26.48 -12.26 1.94
N ALA A 41 25.63 -11.34 1.46
CA ALA A 41 25.71 -9.92 1.82
C ALA A 41 24.98 -9.53 3.13
N TRP A 42 24.45 -10.49 3.90
CA TRP A 42 23.82 -10.25 5.21
C TRP A 42 24.80 -10.30 6.39
N ALA A 43 26.08 -10.05 6.14
CA ALA A 43 27.09 -9.82 7.17
C ALA A 43 27.45 -8.32 7.23
N GLN A 44 26.47 -7.44 7.49
CA GLN A 44 26.78 -6.10 7.96
C GLN A 44 27.14 -6.15 9.46
N GLY A 45 28.38 -6.57 9.76
CA GLY A 45 28.94 -6.51 11.12
C GLY A 45 28.16 -7.31 12.18
N ASN A 46 28.55 -7.17 13.44
CA ASN A 46 27.93 -7.84 14.60
C ASN A 46 26.47 -7.41 14.89
N LYS A 47 25.73 -6.82 13.94
CA LYS A 47 24.34 -6.40 14.15
C LYS A 47 23.37 -7.54 13.82
N PRO A 48 22.40 -7.85 14.70
CA PRO A 48 21.40 -8.87 14.43
C PRO A 48 20.52 -8.49 13.22
N TYR A 49 20.08 -9.50 12.47
CA TYR A 49 19.18 -9.34 11.32
C TYR A 49 17.82 -8.78 11.78
N TYR A 50 17.52 -7.53 11.41
CA TYR A 50 16.28 -6.84 11.78
C TYR A 50 15.80 -5.93 10.63
N PRO A 51 15.03 -6.49 9.67
CA PRO A 51 14.55 -5.82 8.45
C PRO A 51 13.82 -4.47 8.63
N PRO A 52 13.07 -4.21 9.72
CA PRO A 52 12.36 -2.93 9.89
C PRO A 52 13.25 -1.68 9.89
N THR A 53 14.54 -1.82 10.24
CA THR A 53 15.52 -0.70 10.25
C THR A 53 16.20 -0.47 8.90
N LEU A 54 15.88 -1.28 7.87
CA LEU A 54 16.46 -1.12 6.55
C LEU A 54 15.79 0.05 5.80
N THR A 55 16.63 0.97 5.33
CA THR A 55 16.23 2.12 4.49
C THR A 55 16.46 1.84 3.00
N GLY A 56 16.15 2.81 2.13
CA GLY A 56 16.26 2.65 0.68
C GLY A 56 15.04 1.95 0.07
N MET A 57 15.24 1.19 -1.01
CA MET A 57 14.16 0.46 -1.70
C MET A 57 13.65 -0.73 -0.87
N ARG A 58 12.36 -0.70 -0.51
CA ARG A 58 11.57 -1.72 0.20
C ARG A 58 10.31 -2.06 -0.62
N GLY A 59 9.38 -2.82 -0.05
CA GLY A 59 8.27 -3.42 -0.82
C GLY A 59 8.81 -4.44 -1.84
N ASN A 60 8.52 -4.26 -3.13
CA ASN A 60 9.17 -4.93 -4.25
C ASN A 60 10.62 -4.42 -4.39
N HIS A 61 11.52 -5.02 -3.63
CA HIS A 61 12.94 -4.69 -3.60
C HIS A 61 13.76 -5.80 -4.26
N PRO A 62 15.02 -5.56 -4.66
CA PRO A 62 15.83 -6.61 -5.29
C PRO A 62 15.89 -7.90 -4.45
N GLY A 63 15.95 -9.07 -5.06
CA GLY A 63 15.81 -10.36 -4.39
C GLY A 63 14.38 -10.76 -4.00
N SER A 64 13.39 -9.85 -3.96
CA SER A 64 12.00 -10.23 -3.62
C SER A 64 11.17 -10.66 -4.83
N PHE A 65 11.46 -10.21 -6.05
CA PHE A 65 10.59 -10.42 -7.22
C PHE A 65 11.24 -11.18 -8.37
N GLU A 66 12.56 -11.30 -8.43
CA GLU A 66 13.29 -11.82 -9.60
C GLU A 66 12.98 -13.28 -9.88
N VAL A 67 12.88 -14.11 -8.83
CA VAL A 67 12.48 -15.52 -9.00
C VAL A 67 11.04 -15.62 -9.53
N ALA A 68 10.12 -14.79 -9.00
CA ALA A 68 8.74 -14.76 -9.45
C ALA A 68 8.63 -14.25 -10.90
N HIS A 69 9.43 -13.25 -11.29
CA HIS A 69 9.48 -12.76 -12.68
C HIS A 69 10.07 -13.79 -13.63
N LYS A 70 11.12 -14.53 -13.23
CA LYS A 70 11.62 -15.67 -14.02
C LYS A 70 10.51 -16.67 -14.33
N LEU A 71 9.68 -16.97 -13.33
CA LEU A 71 8.54 -17.86 -13.50
C LEU A 71 7.43 -17.24 -14.37
N GLY A 72 6.84 -16.12 -13.92
CA GLY A 72 5.62 -15.55 -14.50
C GLY A 72 5.83 -14.77 -15.81
N ARG A 73 7.00 -14.12 -15.98
CA ARG A 73 7.30 -13.27 -17.13
C ARG A 73 8.25 -13.93 -18.13
N GLU A 74 9.32 -14.58 -17.65
CA GLU A 74 10.34 -15.17 -18.53
C GLU A 74 10.04 -16.63 -18.90
N GLY A 75 9.04 -17.26 -18.28
CA GLY A 75 8.62 -18.62 -18.59
C GLY A 75 9.55 -19.72 -18.06
N VAL A 76 10.48 -19.39 -17.16
CA VAL A 76 11.36 -20.37 -16.51
C VAL A 76 10.51 -21.34 -15.67
N ARG A 77 10.73 -22.64 -15.86
CA ARG A 77 10.08 -23.71 -15.07
C ARG A 77 11.07 -24.60 -14.33
N ASN A 78 12.32 -24.65 -14.78
CA ASN A 78 13.36 -25.44 -14.14
C ASN A 78 14.25 -24.54 -13.27
N PHE A 79 14.10 -24.65 -11.95
CA PHE A 79 14.93 -23.96 -10.97
C PHE A 79 16.02 -24.88 -10.36
N GLY A 80 16.27 -26.05 -10.97
CA GLY A 80 17.16 -27.09 -10.44
C GLY A 80 16.43 -28.11 -9.56
N ALA A 81 17.11 -29.22 -9.27
CA ALA A 81 16.53 -30.31 -8.50
C ALA A 81 16.24 -29.88 -7.04
N PRO A 82 15.01 -30.10 -6.52
CA PRO A 82 14.67 -29.70 -5.17
C PRO A 82 15.39 -30.56 -4.12
N SER A 83 15.90 -29.91 -3.08
CA SER A 83 16.37 -30.58 -1.87
C SER A 83 15.25 -30.70 -0.84
N PHE A 84 15.01 -31.92 -0.35
CA PHE A 84 14.08 -32.23 0.75
C PHE A 84 14.82 -32.30 2.09
N SER A 85 15.67 -31.31 2.37
CA SER A 85 16.49 -31.28 3.59
C SER A 85 15.68 -31.06 4.88
N ASP A 86 14.43 -30.62 4.76
CA ASP A 86 13.49 -30.48 5.87
C ASP A 86 12.56 -31.72 5.89
N PRO A 87 12.76 -32.67 6.81
CA PRO A 87 11.96 -33.90 6.89
C PRO A 87 10.59 -33.67 7.55
N THR A 88 10.25 -32.43 7.89
CA THR A 88 8.99 -32.11 8.58
C THR A 88 7.81 -32.33 7.65
N GLU A 89 6.89 -33.22 8.03
CA GLU A 89 5.57 -33.28 7.42
C GLU A 89 4.69 -32.18 8.02
N TYR A 90 4.30 -31.21 7.19
CA TYR A 90 3.46 -30.10 7.61
C TYR A 90 1.98 -30.46 7.49
N ASP A 91 1.15 -30.00 8.44
CA ASP A 91 -0.30 -30.07 8.32
C ASP A 91 -0.82 -29.01 7.33
N LEU A 92 -0.13 -27.87 7.25
CA LEU A 92 -0.45 -26.79 6.34
C LEU A 92 0.83 -26.07 5.87
N VAL A 93 0.95 -25.84 4.56
CA VAL A 93 1.92 -24.89 4.00
C VAL A 93 1.15 -23.67 3.50
N ILE A 94 1.64 -22.48 3.81
CA ILE A 94 1.03 -21.21 3.41
C ILE A 94 2.03 -20.46 2.53
N VAL A 95 1.59 -20.08 1.34
CA VAL A 95 2.39 -19.31 0.38
C VAL A 95 2.02 -17.84 0.52
N GLY A 96 2.89 -17.06 1.16
CA GLY A 96 2.68 -15.65 1.48
C GLY A 96 2.51 -15.40 2.99
N GLY A 97 3.36 -14.55 3.56
CA GLY A 97 3.40 -14.14 4.96
C GLY A 97 2.83 -12.73 5.21
N GLY A 98 1.92 -12.28 4.34
CA GLY A 98 1.08 -11.11 4.60
C GLY A 98 -0.02 -11.36 5.64
N ILE A 99 -0.87 -10.37 5.90
CA ILE A 99 -1.98 -10.48 6.87
C ILE A 99 -2.85 -11.72 6.62
N SER A 100 -3.21 -12.01 5.37
CA SER A 100 -3.98 -13.21 5.02
C SER A 100 -3.28 -14.50 5.43
N GLY A 101 -1.99 -14.64 5.13
CA GLY A 101 -1.25 -15.86 5.45
C GLY A 101 -1.02 -16.04 6.96
N LEU A 102 -0.70 -14.93 7.65
CA LEU A 102 -0.56 -14.93 9.11
C LEU A 102 -1.89 -15.24 9.81
N SER A 103 -3.00 -14.69 9.32
CA SER A 103 -4.34 -14.96 9.85
C SER A 103 -4.79 -16.40 9.56
N ALA A 104 -4.45 -16.95 8.39
CA ALA A 104 -4.76 -18.34 8.05
C ALA A 104 -4.03 -19.32 8.99
N ALA A 105 -2.75 -19.08 9.28
CA ALA A 105 -2.01 -19.85 10.28
C ALA A 105 -2.67 -19.77 11.67
N TYR A 106 -3.07 -18.56 12.08
CA TYR A 106 -3.77 -18.35 13.34
C TYR A 106 -5.08 -19.16 13.41
N PHE A 107 -5.95 -19.05 12.41
CA PHE A 107 -7.24 -19.76 12.39
C PHE A 107 -7.07 -21.27 12.31
N PHE A 108 -6.15 -21.78 11.46
CA PHE A 108 -5.89 -23.21 11.36
C PHE A 108 -5.40 -23.79 12.69
N ARG A 109 -4.57 -23.06 13.44
CA ARG A 109 -4.14 -23.45 14.80
C ARG A 109 -5.29 -23.46 15.81
N GLN A 110 -6.30 -22.60 15.66
CA GLN A 110 -7.48 -22.64 16.53
C GLN A 110 -8.27 -23.93 16.35
N GLU A 111 -8.35 -24.45 15.12
CA GLU A 111 -9.03 -25.70 14.81
C GLU A 111 -8.16 -26.94 15.13
N LYS A 112 -6.84 -26.81 14.95
CA LYS A 112 -5.85 -27.88 15.18
C LYS A 112 -4.69 -27.37 16.03
N ARG A 113 -4.85 -27.47 17.36
CA ARG A 113 -3.95 -26.89 18.39
C ARG A 113 -2.46 -27.22 18.23
N ASN A 114 -2.12 -28.38 17.68
CA ASN A 114 -0.73 -28.86 17.52
C ASN A 114 -0.34 -29.00 16.04
N ALA A 115 -1.00 -28.26 15.15
CA ALA A 115 -0.70 -28.30 13.73
C ALA A 115 0.72 -27.79 13.45
N LYS A 116 1.44 -28.52 12.59
CA LYS A 116 2.70 -28.03 12.03
C LYS A 116 2.41 -27.16 10.81
N ILE A 117 2.75 -25.88 10.89
CA ILE A 117 2.46 -24.88 9.85
C ILE A 117 3.75 -24.24 9.37
N LEU A 118 3.95 -24.18 8.05
CA LEU A 118 5.04 -23.43 7.44
C LEU A 118 4.50 -22.31 6.57
N ILE A 119 4.94 -21.08 6.83
CA ILE A 119 4.69 -19.91 6.01
C ILE A 119 5.95 -19.61 5.19
N LEU A 120 5.83 -19.56 3.87
CA LEU A 120 6.90 -19.16 2.95
C LEU A 120 6.62 -17.75 2.43
N ASP A 121 7.56 -16.81 2.60
CA ASP A 121 7.45 -15.46 2.04
C ASP A 121 8.70 -15.09 1.24
N ASN A 122 8.50 -14.46 0.08
CA ASN A 122 9.58 -14.00 -0.80
C ASN A 122 10.31 -12.78 -0.24
N HIS A 123 9.66 -11.98 0.61
CA HIS A 123 10.26 -10.82 1.23
C HIS A 123 11.20 -11.19 2.38
N ASP A 124 12.06 -10.25 2.70
CA ASP A 124 12.96 -10.27 3.84
C ASP A 124 12.28 -9.94 5.18
N ASP A 125 10.96 -9.71 5.19
CA ASP A 125 10.17 -9.41 6.38
C ASP A 125 8.77 -10.00 6.21
N PHE A 126 8.07 -10.26 7.31
CA PHE A 126 6.67 -10.68 7.30
C PHE A 126 5.73 -9.46 7.26
N GLY A 127 4.42 -9.70 7.11
CA GLY A 127 3.38 -8.66 7.12
C GLY A 127 2.92 -8.21 5.72
N GLY A 128 3.72 -8.46 4.67
CA GLY A 128 3.38 -8.06 3.31
C GLY A 128 3.27 -6.54 3.19
N HIS A 129 2.11 -6.03 2.76
CA HIS A 129 1.80 -4.60 2.69
C HIS A 129 1.84 -3.90 4.07
N ALA A 130 1.62 -4.64 5.16
CA ALA A 130 1.76 -4.14 6.53
C ALA A 130 3.24 -4.08 6.95
N LYS A 131 4.07 -3.39 6.15
CA LYS A 131 5.51 -3.27 6.35
C LYS A 131 5.81 -2.17 7.36
N ARG A 132 6.70 -2.45 8.33
CA ARG A 132 7.19 -1.46 9.30
C ARG A 132 8.41 -0.73 8.74
N ASN A 133 8.48 0.59 8.95
CA ASN A 133 9.69 1.37 8.74
C ASN A 133 10.12 1.97 10.09
N GLU A 134 11.38 1.77 10.47
CA GLU A 134 11.91 2.15 11.79
C GLU A 134 13.22 2.93 11.63
N PHE A 135 13.30 4.09 12.28
CA PHE A 135 14.44 4.99 12.24
C PHE A 135 14.89 5.36 13.65
N GLU A 136 16.17 5.68 13.81
CA GLU A 136 16.75 6.21 15.04
C GLU A 136 17.29 7.62 14.78
N ILE A 137 16.60 8.64 15.30
CA ILE A 137 16.94 10.06 15.07
C ILE A 137 17.10 10.75 16.41
N GLY A 138 18.29 11.28 16.67
CA GLY A 138 18.57 12.00 17.92
C GLY A 138 18.37 11.16 19.19
N GLY A 139 18.56 9.83 19.09
CA GLY A 139 18.33 8.88 20.19
C GLY A 139 16.86 8.55 20.46
N LYS A 140 15.96 8.89 19.52
CA LYS A 140 14.55 8.51 19.53
C LYS A 140 14.26 7.55 18.38
N THR A 141 13.50 6.51 18.68
CA THR A 141 12.86 5.68 17.66
C THR A 141 11.73 6.47 17.01
N VAL A 142 11.73 6.55 15.68
CA VAL A 142 10.67 7.14 14.86
C VAL A 142 10.13 6.03 13.96
N LEU A 143 8.81 5.86 13.95
CA LEU A 143 8.13 4.79 13.22
C LEU A 143 7.34 5.35 12.06
N GLY A 144 7.22 4.55 11.01
CA GLY A 144 6.30 4.77 9.91
C GLY A 144 5.86 3.43 9.31
N TYR A 145 5.00 3.52 8.31
CA TYR A 145 4.41 2.38 7.61
C TYR A 145 4.81 2.39 6.14
N GLY A 146 4.93 1.19 5.56
CA GLY A 146 5.28 1.02 4.15
C GLY A 146 4.11 0.80 3.21
N GLY A 147 2.87 0.76 3.71
CA GLY A 147 1.69 0.45 2.90
C GLY A 147 0.40 0.51 3.72
N SER A 148 0.06 -0.59 4.39
CA SER A 148 -1.19 -0.68 5.15
C SER A 148 -1.16 0.20 6.41
N GLN A 149 -1.81 1.36 6.34
CA GLN A 149 -1.65 2.46 7.32
C GLN A 149 -2.64 2.46 8.49
N THR A 150 -3.85 1.93 8.29
CA THR A 150 -4.97 2.06 9.26
C THR A 150 -5.76 0.76 9.41
N ILE A 151 -6.42 0.60 10.55
CA ILE A 151 -7.52 -0.34 10.72
C ILE A 151 -8.80 0.42 10.34
N GLN A 152 -9.05 0.61 9.05
CA GLN A 152 -10.16 1.44 8.54
C GLN A 152 -11.51 0.87 8.98
N GLU A 153 -12.38 1.72 9.54
CA GLU A 153 -13.76 1.41 9.93
C GLU A 153 -13.97 0.07 10.67
N PRO A 154 -13.28 -0.17 11.81
CA PRO A 154 -13.36 -1.45 12.53
C PRO A 154 -14.78 -1.74 13.06
N SER A 155 -15.65 -0.72 13.13
CA SER A 155 -17.07 -0.92 13.45
C SER A 155 -17.84 -1.66 12.36
N LYS A 156 -17.42 -1.60 11.09
CA LYS A 156 -18.05 -2.30 9.96
C LYS A 156 -17.51 -3.72 9.75
N TYR A 157 -16.39 -4.08 10.36
CA TYR A 157 -15.77 -5.40 10.23
C TYR A 157 -16.70 -6.56 10.55
N SER A 158 -16.47 -7.70 9.88
CA SER A 158 -17.18 -8.94 10.14
C SER A 158 -17.00 -9.43 11.59
N ARG A 159 -17.82 -10.40 12.00
CA ARG A 159 -17.65 -11.05 13.31
C ARG A 159 -16.30 -11.75 13.44
N VAL A 160 -15.75 -12.26 12.33
CA VAL A 160 -14.47 -12.97 12.28
C VAL A 160 -13.32 -11.99 12.49
N ALA A 161 -13.23 -10.95 11.68
CA ALA A 161 -12.21 -9.91 11.83
C ALA A 161 -12.27 -9.23 13.21
N LYS A 162 -13.47 -8.86 13.70
CA LYS A 162 -13.63 -8.31 15.06
C LYS A 162 -13.18 -9.29 16.14
N LYS A 163 -13.39 -10.59 15.97
CA LYS A 163 -12.91 -11.60 16.92
C LYS A 163 -11.39 -11.66 16.91
N LEU A 164 -10.75 -11.68 15.73
CA LEU A 164 -9.29 -11.68 15.64
C LEU A 164 -8.69 -10.47 16.37
N LEU A 165 -9.19 -9.25 16.10
CA LEU A 165 -8.70 -8.04 16.78
C LEU A 165 -8.81 -8.17 18.31
N ARG A 166 -9.94 -8.67 18.82
CA ARG A 166 -10.12 -8.91 20.27
C ARG A 166 -9.14 -9.94 20.82
N ASP A 167 -8.93 -11.05 20.11
CA ASP A 167 -8.01 -12.11 20.52
C ASP A 167 -6.55 -11.58 20.58
N LEU A 168 -6.18 -10.68 19.68
CA LEU A 168 -4.89 -9.96 19.68
C LEU A 168 -4.82 -8.84 20.72
N GLY A 169 -5.91 -8.57 21.45
CA GLY A 169 -6.00 -7.50 22.44
C GLY A 169 -6.14 -6.08 21.85
N ILE A 170 -6.37 -5.95 20.55
CA ILE A 170 -6.60 -4.68 19.87
C ILE A 170 -8.01 -4.19 20.20
N LYS A 171 -8.09 -3.00 20.78
CA LYS A 171 -9.34 -2.37 21.21
C LYS A 171 -9.52 -1.04 20.47
N PRO A 172 -10.40 -0.95 19.45
CA PRO A 172 -10.59 0.27 18.65
C PRO A 172 -10.74 1.55 19.50
N LYS A 173 -11.54 1.51 20.58
CA LYS A 173 -11.72 2.64 21.53
C LYS A 173 -10.44 3.16 22.21
N ARG A 174 -9.31 2.45 22.14
CA ARG A 174 -8.04 2.97 22.65
C ARG A 174 -7.50 4.08 21.75
N PHE A 175 -7.80 4.03 20.47
CA PHE A 175 -7.31 4.99 19.49
C PHE A 175 -7.94 6.38 19.65
N ASP A 176 -9.12 6.49 20.27
CA ASP A 176 -9.74 7.75 20.72
C ASP A 176 -8.77 8.62 21.54
N LYS A 177 -7.84 7.99 22.26
CA LYS A 177 -6.81 8.66 23.07
C LYS A 177 -5.40 8.56 22.49
N ALA A 178 -5.12 7.51 21.72
CA ALA A 178 -3.78 7.32 21.15
C ALA A 178 -3.53 8.27 19.98
N TYR A 179 -4.56 8.58 19.19
CA TYR A 179 -4.48 9.54 18.10
C TYR A 179 -4.81 10.95 18.64
N ASP A 180 -3.88 11.90 18.51
CA ASP A 180 -4.12 13.30 18.89
C ASP A 180 -4.95 14.02 17.80
N GLN A 181 -6.27 13.94 17.94
CA GLN A 181 -7.23 14.50 16.98
C GLN A 181 -7.16 16.03 16.85
N ASP A 182 -6.57 16.72 17.83
CA ASP A 182 -6.42 18.17 17.83
C ASP A 182 -5.06 18.62 17.28
N PHE A 183 -4.13 17.70 16.99
CA PHE A 183 -2.74 18.02 16.65
C PHE A 183 -2.62 19.03 15.51
N TYR A 184 -3.26 18.78 14.37
CA TYR A 184 -3.15 19.66 13.20
C TYR A 184 -3.85 21.01 13.44
N LYS A 185 -5.06 21.00 14.01
CA LYS A 185 -5.83 22.22 14.36
C LYS A 185 -5.08 23.11 15.34
N ARG A 186 -4.61 22.53 16.45
CA ARG A 186 -3.80 23.22 17.47
C ARG A 186 -2.52 23.80 16.89
N ASN A 187 -1.99 23.18 15.83
CA ASN A 187 -0.81 23.66 15.14
C ASN A 187 -1.08 24.56 13.93
N GLY A 188 -2.34 24.82 13.56
CA GLY A 188 -2.68 25.64 12.40
C GLY A 188 -2.19 25.03 11.08
N LEU A 189 -2.15 23.70 11.00
CA LEU A 189 -1.72 22.95 9.83
C LEU A 189 -2.93 22.64 8.95
N ARG A 190 -2.97 23.25 7.75
CA ARG A 190 -4.11 23.25 6.83
C ARG A 190 -3.94 22.28 5.67
N PRO A 191 -5.00 21.95 4.92
CA PRO A 191 -4.85 21.35 3.59
C PRO A 191 -4.31 22.38 2.59
N GLY A 192 -3.79 21.89 1.46
CA GLY A 192 -3.46 22.76 0.33
C GLY A 192 -3.24 22.04 -0.98
N LEU A 193 -3.14 22.83 -2.05
CA LEU A 193 -2.62 22.42 -3.34
C LEU A 193 -1.26 23.06 -3.57
N PHE A 194 -0.31 22.26 -4.05
CA PHE A 194 1.01 22.73 -4.46
C PHE A 194 1.19 22.63 -5.97
N PHE A 195 1.44 23.77 -6.58
CA PHE A 195 1.74 23.90 -8.00
C PHE A 195 3.26 24.03 -8.15
N ASN A 196 3.89 23.03 -8.76
CA ASN A 196 5.33 23.05 -8.99
C ASN A 196 5.69 23.94 -10.19
N LYS A 197 6.91 24.48 -10.18
CA LYS A 197 7.38 25.38 -11.24
C LYS A 197 7.51 24.71 -12.61
N GLU A 198 7.81 23.41 -12.65
CA GLU A 198 8.06 22.69 -13.90
C GLU A 198 6.79 22.58 -14.76
N VAL A 199 5.66 22.28 -14.13
CA VAL A 199 4.36 22.12 -14.80
C VAL A 199 3.62 23.45 -14.91
N TRP A 200 3.67 24.28 -13.86
CA TRP A 200 2.80 25.47 -13.74
C TRP A 200 3.52 26.80 -13.96
N GLY A 201 4.83 26.76 -14.26
CA GLY A 201 5.65 27.95 -14.51
C GLY A 201 6.08 28.72 -13.24
N GLU A 202 5.43 28.49 -12.11
CA GLU A 202 5.80 29.01 -10.80
C GLU A 202 5.57 27.99 -9.67
N SER A 203 6.34 28.12 -8.58
CA SER A 203 6.13 27.35 -7.35
C SER A 203 5.09 28.07 -6.50
N ARG A 204 3.94 27.46 -6.25
CA ARG A 204 2.86 28.10 -5.49
C ARG A 204 2.13 27.11 -4.58
N MET A 205 2.09 27.42 -3.29
CA MET A 205 1.22 26.77 -2.31
C MET A 205 -0.07 27.56 -2.18
N VAL A 206 -1.22 26.91 -2.36
CA VAL A 206 -2.55 27.49 -2.16
C VAL A 206 -3.26 26.71 -1.04
N PRO A 207 -3.50 27.33 0.14
CA PRO A 207 -4.28 26.72 1.20
C PRO A 207 -5.77 26.62 0.82
N ILE A 208 -6.13 25.57 0.08
CA ILE A 208 -7.50 25.27 -0.35
C ILE A 208 -7.89 23.89 0.16
N ASN A 209 -9.15 23.76 0.59
CA ASN A 209 -9.75 22.46 0.87
C ASN A 209 -10.63 22.05 -0.31
N LEU A 210 -10.32 20.89 -0.93
CA LEU A 210 -11.14 20.28 -1.98
C LEU A 210 -12.04 19.15 -1.46
N GLY A 211 -12.06 18.91 -0.14
CA GLY A 211 -12.73 17.76 0.49
C GLY A 211 -11.85 16.50 0.60
N LEU A 212 -10.72 16.47 -0.11
CA LEU A 212 -9.79 15.33 -0.21
C LEU A 212 -9.25 14.77 1.12
N PHE A 213 -9.29 15.57 2.19
CA PHE A 213 -8.71 15.21 3.48
C PHE A 213 -9.75 15.09 4.60
N ASP A 214 -11.02 15.41 4.35
CA ASP A 214 -12.01 15.65 5.41
C ASP A 214 -12.32 14.38 6.23
N ASP A 215 -12.36 13.22 5.56
CA ASP A 215 -12.55 11.92 6.20
C ASP A 215 -11.23 11.24 6.60
N TYR A 216 -10.07 11.87 6.34
CA TYR A 216 -8.74 11.27 6.44
C TYR A 216 -7.85 11.92 7.51
N LEU A 217 -7.78 13.26 7.57
CA LEU A 217 -6.92 14.02 8.48
C LEU A 217 -7.68 15.17 9.13
N PRO A 218 -7.60 15.36 10.46
CA PRO A 218 -8.31 16.44 11.15
C PRO A 218 -7.56 17.78 11.03
N LEU A 219 -7.38 18.27 9.79
CA LEU A 219 -6.63 19.48 9.48
C LEU A 219 -7.30 20.75 10.04
N ALA A 220 -6.53 21.83 10.14
CA ALA A 220 -7.05 23.15 10.44
C ALA A 220 -7.79 23.74 9.23
N ASP A 221 -8.81 24.56 9.49
CA ASP A 221 -9.53 25.25 8.44
C ASP A 221 -8.61 26.20 7.66
N THR A 222 -8.87 26.30 6.35
CA THR A 222 -8.24 27.34 5.55
C THR A 222 -8.69 28.72 5.99
N SER A 223 -7.77 29.69 5.97
CA SER A 223 -8.09 31.09 6.23
C SER A 223 -8.61 31.84 4.99
N LEU A 224 -8.56 31.22 3.82
CA LEU A 224 -9.02 31.79 2.56
C LEU A 224 -10.48 31.41 2.32
N THR A 225 -11.27 32.34 1.81
CA THR A 225 -12.53 31.99 1.14
C THR A 225 -12.25 31.19 -0.13
N THR A 226 -13.24 30.45 -0.63
CA THR A 226 -13.12 29.69 -1.89
C THR A 226 -12.69 30.59 -3.04
N GLN A 227 -13.26 31.80 -3.16
CA GLN A 227 -12.86 32.78 -4.17
C GLN A 227 -11.38 33.18 -4.04
N GLU A 228 -10.94 33.58 -2.84
CA GLU A 228 -9.55 34.00 -2.62
C GLU A 228 -8.54 32.88 -2.89
N ALA A 229 -8.91 31.63 -2.64
CA ALA A 229 -8.10 30.46 -2.97
C ALA A 229 -8.05 30.23 -4.49
N VAL A 230 -9.20 30.27 -5.17
CA VAL A 230 -9.29 30.10 -6.63
C VAL A 230 -8.53 31.20 -7.38
N ASP A 231 -8.60 32.44 -6.90
CA ASP A 231 -7.87 33.58 -7.49
C ASP A 231 -6.35 33.37 -7.46
N GLN A 232 -5.86 32.60 -6.49
CA GLN A 232 -4.45 32.26 -6.35
C GLN A 232 -4.01 31.09 -7.22
N LEU A 233 -4.92 30.29 -7.80
CA LEU A 233 -4.52 29.17 -8.66
C LEU A 233 -3.74 29.68 -9.89
N PRO A 234 -2.64 29.03 -10.30
CA PRO A 234 -1.86 29.43 -11.47
C PRO A 234 -2.49 28.90 -12.78
N ILE A 235 -3.78 29.19 -12.97
CA ILE A 235 -4.57 28.84 -14.16
C ILE A 235 -5.18 30.11 -14.77
N SER A 236 -5.69 30.01 -15.99
CA SER A 236 -6.31 31.15 -16.69
C SER A 236 -7.59 31.65 -16.01
N ASP A 237 -7.96 32.91 -16.27
CA ASP A 237 -9.19 33.51 -15.72
C ASP A 237 -10.47 32.74 -16.10
N PRO A 238 -10.64 32.23 -17.35
CA PRO A 238 -11.76 31.34 -17.68
C PRO A 238 -11.77 30.06 -16.83
N ALA A 239 -10.62 29.41 -16.65
CA ALA A 239 -10.51 28.20 -15.83
C ALA A 239 -10.83 28.49 -14.35
N LYS A 240 -10.36 29.61 -13.80
CA LYS A 240 -10.72 30.06 -12.44
C LYS A 240 -12.24 30.20 -12.27
N LYS A 241 -12.91 30.79 -13.25
CA LYS A 241 -14.36 30.96 -13.21
C LYS A 241 -15.09 29.60 -13.16
N GLN A 242 -14.68 28.65 -13.99
CA GLN A 242 -15.28 27.31 -14.00
C GLN A 242 -14.93 26.50 -12.75
N PHE A 243 -13.70 26.61 -12.25
CA PHE A 243 -13.29 25.96 -11.01
C PHE A 243 -14.05 26.50 -9.80
N LEU A 244 -14.28 27.82 -9.75
CA LEU A 244 -15.08 28.44 -8.71
C LEU A 244 -16.54 27.95 -8.76
N ASP A 245 -17.13 27.89 -9.96
CA ASP A 245 -18.48 27.36 -10.16
C ASP A 245 -18.59 25.92 -9.64
N LEU A 246 -17.65 25.04 -10.02
CA LEU A 246 -17.59 23.66 -9.52
C LEU A 246 -17.54 23.59 -7.98
N MET A 247 -16.80 24.49 -7.34
CA MET A 247 -16.61 24.52 -5.88
C MET A 247 -17.76 25.16 -5.10
N THR A 248 -18.64 25.93 -5.76
CA THR A 248 -19.64 26.78 -5.08
C THR A 248 -21.07 26.63 -5.61
N ALA A 249 -21.27 25.87 -6.67
CA ALA A 249 -22.60 25.61 -7.22
C ALA A 249 -23.45 24.80 -6.23
N GLU A 250 -24.67 25.28 -6.00
CA GLU A 250 -25.70 24.66 -5.15
C GLU A 250 -26.92 24.22 -5.99
N ASP A 251 -26.86 24.36 -7.32
CA ASP A 251 -27.94 24.02 -8.23
C ASP A 251 -27.86 22.57 -8.72
N ASP A 252 -28.95 21.82 -8.54
CA ASP A 252 -29.12 20.49 -9.10
C ASP A 252 -29.33 20.56 -10.63
N ARG A 253 -28.26 20.32 -11.40
CA ARG A 253 -28.27 20.32 -12.88
C ARG A 253 -28.93 19.08 -13.47
N LEU A 254 -29.21 18.07 -12.64
CA LEU A 254 -29.93 16.85 -13.02
C LEU A 254 -31.35 16.81 -12.48
N SER A 255 -31.95 17.95 -12.13
CA SER A 255 -33.29 18.04 -11.52
C SER A 255 -34.44 17.47 -12.38
N HIS A 256 -34.17 17.16 -13.64
CA HIS A 256 -35.11 16.52 -14.57
C HIS A 256 -35.15 15.00 -14.44
N LEU A 257 -34.22 14.39 -13.69
CA LEU A 257 -34.12 12.97 -13.39
C LEU A 257 -34.58 12.68 -11.96
N SER A 258 -35.13 11.49 -11.72
CA SER A 258 -35.33 10.96 -10.38
C SER A 258 -34.00 10.61 -9.70
N LEU A 259 -34.02 10.42 -8.37
CA LEU A 259 -32.80 10.08 -7.63
C LEU A 259 -32.16 8.75 -8.10
N GLU A 260 -32.99 7.75 -8.42
CA GLU A 260 -32.53 6.46 -8.94
C GLU A 260 -31.86 6.62 -10.31
N GLU A 261 -32.47 7.38 -11.21
CA GLU A 261 -31.91 7.67 -12.54
C GLU A 261 -30.60 8.48 -12.46
N LYS A 262 -30.48 9.38 -11.46
CA LYS A 262 -29.21 10.11 -11.21
C LYS A 262 -28.10 9.17 -10.79
N TYR A 263 -28.35 8.29 -9.82
CA TYR A 263 -27.36 7.31 -9.38
C TYR A 263 -26.97 6.39 -10.52
N GLU A 264 -27.93 5.87 -11.30
CA GLU A 264 -27.65 5.01 -12.45
C GLU A 264 -26.79 5.73 -13.49
N LEU A 265 -27.13 6.97 -13.85
CA LEU A 265 -26.36 7.77 -14.82
C LEU A 265 -24.91 7.96 -14.36
N ILE A 266 -24.72 8.42 -13.12
CA ILE A 266 -23.40 8.81 -12.59
C ILE A 266 -22.54 7.57 -12.29
N TYR A 267 -23.14 6.45 -11.92
CA TYR A 267 -22.44 5.20 -11.61
C TYR A 267 -21.58 4.68 -12.78
N TYR A 268 -22.03 4.92 -14.02
CA TYR A 268 -21.32 4.51 -15.24
C TYR A 268 -20.43 5.62 -15.85
N MET A 269 -20.40 6.81 -15.27
CA MET A 269 -19.54 7.92 -15.73
C MET A 269 -18.16 7.87 -15.08
N SER A 270 -17.14 8.25 -15.85
CA SER A 270 -15.89 8.72 -15.23
C SER A 270 -16.08 10.12 -14.64
N TYR A 271 -15.25 10.50 -13.67
CA TYR A 271 -15.32 11.84 -13.08
C TYR A 271 -15.07 12.93 -14.12
N ARG A 272 -14.19 12.68 -15.11
CA ARG A 272 -14.01 13.59 -16.26
C ARG A 272 -15.30 13.76 -17.05
N GLN A 273 -15.99 12.67 -17.40
CA GLN A 273 -17.27 12.74 -18.12
C GLN A 273 -18.33 13.48 -17.32
N PHE A 274 -18.40 13.27 -16.00
CA PHE A 274 -19.29 14.03 -15.13
C PHE A 274 -19.00 15.54 -15.17
N LEU A 275 -17.73 15.93 -15.08
CA LEU A 275 -17.32 17.33 -15.17
C LEU A 275 -17.64 17.94 -16.55
N GLU A 276 -17.46 17.19 -17.63
CA GLU A 276 -17.75 17.65 -19.00
C GLU A 276 -19.26 17.75 -19.26
N ASP A 277 -20.01 16.66 -19.02
CA ASP A 277 -21.39 16.50 -19.47
C ASP A 277 -22.43 17.07 -18.50
N VAL A 278 -22.16 17.01 -17.19
CA VAL A 278 -23.10 17.44 -16.14
C VAL A 278 -22.72 18.82 -15.61
N VAL A 279 -21.44 19.02 -15.27
CA VAL A 279 -20.98 20.32 -14.76
C VAL A 279 -20.81 21.33 -15.90
N GLY A 280 -20.41 20.89 -17.11
CA GLY A 280 -20.19 21.79 -18.23
C GLY A 280 -18.82 22.46 -18.22
N ILE A 281 -17.81 21.81 -17.63
CA ILE A 281 -16.41 22.26 -17.66
C ILE A 281 -15.88 22.12 -19.09
N THR A 282 -15.26 23.18 -19.60
CA THR A 282 -14.64 23.21 -20.94
C THR A 282 -13.17 23.61 -20.92
N GLU A 283 -12.68 24.15 -19.80
CA GLU A 283 -11.31 24.63 -19.67
C GLU A 283 -10.38 23.50 -19.22
N GLU A 284 -9.41 23.12 -20.07
CA GLU A 284 -8.53 21.96 -19.83
C GLU A 284 -7.67 22.09 -18.56
N GLU A 285 -7.39 23.32 -18.13
CA GLU A 285 -6.65 23.57 -16.89
C GLU A 285 -7.41 23.07 -15.66
N VAL A 286 -8.75 23.07 -15.66
CA VAL A 286 -9.55 22.50 -14.56
C VAL A 286 -9.34 20.98 -14.47
N PHE A 287 -9.38 20.28 -15.60
CA PHE A 287 -9.07 18.84 -15.64
C PHE A 287 -7.63 18.58 -15.21
N THR A 288 -6.69 19.42 -15.65
CA THR A 288 -5.26 19.27 -15.30
C THR A 288 -5.01 19.43 -13.80
N VAL A 289 -5.75 20.30 -13.11
CA VAL A 289 -5.67 20.43 -11.64
C VAL A 289 -6.18 19.16 -10.95
N LEU A 290 -7.25 18.54 -11.47
CA LEU A 290 -7.95 17.44 -10.83
C LEU A 290 -7.45 16.04 -11.24
N GLN A 291 -6.77 15.91 -12.38
CA GLN A 291 -6.50 14.60 -12.98
C GLN A 291 -5.75 13.63 -12.07
N ASP A 292 -4.84 14.16 -11.24
CA ASP A 292 -3.98 13.37 -10.35
C ASP A 292 -4.51 13.29 -8.90
N VAL A 293 -5.56 14.05 -8.53
CA VAL A 293 -5.97 14.18 -7.12
C VAL A 293 -6.89 13.05 -6.66
N VAL A 294 -7.31 12.17 -7.56
CA VAL A 294 -8.05 10.92 -7.28
C VAL A 294 -7.13 9.72 -6.99
N GLY A 295 -5.94 9.99 -6.45
CA GLY A 295 -4.81 9.06 -6.40
C GLY A 295 -5.14 7.64 -5.89
N ASP A 296 -5.92 7.49 -4.82
CA ASP A 296 -6.21 6.18 -4.19
C ASP A 296 -6.93 5.19 -5.14
N PHE A 297 -7.58 5.69 -6.20
CA PHE A 297 -8.20 4.88 -7.25
C PHE A 297 -7.19 4.24 -8.21
N GLY A 298 -5.95 4.74 -8.26
CA GLY A 298 -4.90 4.21 -9.13
C GLY A 298 -4.99 4.63 -10.59
N VAL A 299 -5.79 5.64 -10.90
CA VAL A 299 -6.10 6.09 -12.26
C VAL A 299 -6.35 7.59 -12.31
N GLY A 300 -6.32 8.16 -13.52
CA GLY A 300 -6.77 9.53 -13.76
C GLY A 300 -8.28 9.71 -13.65
N ILE A 301 -8.75 10.96 -13.56
CA ILE A 301 -10.19 11.30 -13.56
C ILE A 301 -10.95 10.81 -14.80
N ASP A 302 -10.24 10.53 -15.90
CA ASP A 302 -10.79 9.97 -17.13
C ASP A 302 -11.23 8.50 -16.98
N ALA A 303 -10.73 7.80 -15.97
CA ALA A 303 -11.05 6.41 -15.66
C ALA A 303 -11.58 6.18 -14.23
N ALA A 304 -11.49 7.17 -13.34
CA ALA A 304 -12.04 7.10 -12.00
C ALA A 304 -13.57 7.22 -12.02
N PRO A 305 -14.34 6.33 -11.36
CA PRO A 305 -15.81 6.39 -11.34
C PRO A 305 -16.29 7.64 -10.60
N ALA A 306 -17.15 8.43 -11.24
CA ALA A 306 -17.59 9.74 -10.72
C ALA A 306 -18.23 9.65 -9.34
N LEU A 307 -19.10 8.65 -9.13
CA LEU A 307 -19.77 8.45 -7.85
C LEU A 307 -18.77 8.17 -6.72
N GLY A 308 -17.82 7.25 -6.96
CA GLY A 308 -16.77 6.94 -5.98
C GLY A 308 -15.87 8.13 -5.70
N VAL A 309 -15.51 8.93 -6.70
CA VAL A 309 -14.70 10.13 -6.52
C VAL A 309 -15.40 11.16 -5.63
N MET A 310 -16.71 11.38 -5.82
CA MET A 310 -17.47 12.33 -5.02
C MET A 310 -17.83 11.80 -3.62
N GLU A 311 -18.03 10.49 -3.45
CA GLU A 311 -18.45 9.88 -2.17
C GLU A 311 -17.28 9.49 -1.26
N TYR A 312 -16.22 8.94 -1.84
CA TYR A 312 -15.09 8.41 -1.08
C TYR A 312 -13.91 9.38 -1.04
N ALA A 313 -13.56 10.02 -2.17
CA ALA A 313 -12.47 11.00 -2.19
C ALA A 313 -12.92 12.41 -1.80
N GLY A 314 -14.24 12.68 -1.76
CA GLY A 314 -14.78 13.97 -1.32
C GLY A 314 -14.60 15.13 -2.31
N LEU A 315 -14.28 14.85 -3.59
CA LEU A 315 -14.17 15.90 -4.60
C LEU A 315 -15.54 16.53 -4.94
N PRO A 316 -15.56 17.81 -5.40
CA PRO A 316 -16.80 18.55 -5.64
C PRO A 316 -17.67 17.93 -6.74
N GLY A 317 -18.98 18.19 -6.68
CA GLY A 317 -19.95 17.80 -7.70
C GLY A 317 -21.25 17.21 -7.18
N ARG A 318 -21.33 16.79 -5.90
CA ARG A 318 -22.54 16.15 -5.34
C ARG A 318 -23.78 17.05 -5.39
N GLU A 319 -23.63 18.31 -4.99
CA GLU A 319 -24.71 19.30 -5.04
C GLU A 319 -25.18 19.54 -6.48
N ILE A 320 -24.24 19.64 -7.42
CA ILE A 320 -24.52 19.80 -8.85
C ILE A 320 -25.31 18.59 -9.40
N ALA A 321 -24.99 17.39 -8.91
CA ALA A 321 -25.70 16.17 -9.23
C ALA A 321 -27.05 16.03 -8.49
N GLY A 322 -27.32 16.87 -7.49
CA GLY A 322 -28.46 16.78 -6.58
C GLY A 322 -28.52 15.43 -5.87
N LEU A 323 -27.37 14.93 -5.42
CA LEU A 323 -27.25 13.73 -4.61
C LEU A 323 -27.33 14.10 -3.12
N PRO A 324 -27.97 13.27 -2.27
CA PRO A 324 -28.00 13.52 -0.83
C PRO A 324 -26.59 13.44 -0.22
N GLU A 325 -26.41 13.95 1.00
CA GLU A 325 -25.16 13.75 1.75
C GLU A 325 -24.80 12.26 1.82
N PRO A 326 -23.51 11.90 1.61
CA PRO A 326 -23.07 10.53 1.74
C PRO A 326 -23.18 10.06 3.20
N GLU A 327 -23.17 8.74 3.41
CA GLU A 327 -23.05 8.20 4.76
C GLU A 327 -21.71 8.60 5.37
N HIS A 328 -21.73 9.09 6.62
CA HIS A 328 -20.50 9.43 7.33
C HIS A 328 -19.63 8.19 7.57
N PHE A 329 -18.36 8.29 7.21
CA PHE A 329 -17.34 7.31 7.56
C PHE A 329 -17.03 7.36 9.06
N GLU A 330 -16.65 6.21 9.63
CA GLU A 330 -16.08 6.20 10.98
C GLU A 330 -14.74 6.96 10.99
N ASN A 331 -14.50 7.78 12.03
CA ASN A 331 -13.27 8.56 12.17
C ASN A 331 -12.00 7.74 11.87
N TYR A 332 -11.13 8.29 11.02
CA TYR A 332 -9.88 7.68 10.57
C TYR A 332 -8.75 7.77 11.60
N ILE A 333 -9.02 7.29 12.83
CA ILE A 333 -8.12 7.42 13.99
C ILE A 333 -7.47 6.11 14.41
N HIS A 334 -7.89 4.99 13.82
CA HIS A 334 -7.52 3.63 14.22
C HIS A 334 -6.13 3.21 13.70
N HIS A 335 -5.09 3.93 14.15
CA HIS A 335 -3.72 3.79 13.69
C HIS A 335 -2.77 3.33 14.79
N PHE A 336 -1.88 2.40 14.48
CA PHE A 336 -0.60 2.33 15.17
C PHE A 336 0.43 3.22 14.47
N PRO A 337 1.51 3.65 15.16
CA PRO A 337 2.57 4.45 14.55
C PRO A 337 3.29 3.76 13.39
N ASP A 338 3.27 2.43 13.33
CA ASP A 338 3.81 1.63 12.23
C ASP A 338 2.71 1.03 11.33
N GLY A 339 1.52 1.63 11.35
CA GLY A 339 0.34 1.14 10.64
C GLY A 339 -0.05 -0.28 11.06
N ASN A 340 -0.50 -1.09 10.11
CA ASN A 340 -0.92 -2.47 10.42
C ASN A 340 0.24 -3.44 10.65
N ALA A 341 1.50 -2.99 10.63
CA ALA A 341 2.63 -3.86 10.97
C ALA A 341 2.54 -4.37 12.42
N SER A 342 1.96 -3.57 13.33
CA SER A 342 1.65 -4.03 14.68
C SER A 342 0.65 -5.18 14.73
N VAL A 343 -0.34 -5.23 13.83
CA VAL A 343 -1.26 -6.38 13.69
C VAL A 343 -0.50 -7.64 13.27
N ALA A 344 0.38 -7.52 12.27
CA ALA A 344 1.23 -8.62 11.82
C ALA A 344 2.17 -9.12 12.94
N ARG A 345 2.79 -8.19 13.68
CA ARG A 345 3.66 -8.50 14.82
C ARG A 345 2.91 -9.20 15.95
N LEU A 346 1.69 -8.78 16.26
CA LEU A 346 0.83 -9.45 17.24
C LEU A 346 0.49 -10.89 16.82
N LEU A 347 0.13 -11.11 15.55
CA LEU A 347 -0.10 -12.46 15.00
C LEU A 347 1.15 -13.33 15.13
N VAL A 348 2.31 -12.82 14.71
CA VAL A 348 3.58 -13.56 14.79
C VAL A 348 3.95 -13.88 16.23
N ARG A 349 3.82 -12.93 17.17
CA ARG A 349 4.10 -13.20 18.59
C ARG A 349 3.12 -14.21 19.19
N GLU A 350 1.86 -14.16 18.80
CA GLU A 350 0.86 -15.11 19.27
C GLU A 350 1.18 -16.53 18.79
N MET A 351 1.72 -16.68 17.58
CA MET A 351 2.07 -17.98 16.98
C MET A 351 3.47 -18.50 17.35
N ILE A 352 4.44 -17.61 17.53
CA ILE A 352 5.85 -17.93 17.79
C ILE A 352 6.31 -17.14 19.02
N PRO A 353 6.04 -17.63 20.25
CA PRO A 353 6.27 -16.86 21.47
C PRO A 353 7.70 -16.41 21.73
N ASP A 354 8.69 -17.10 21.16
CA ASP A 354 10.11 -16.84 21.40
C ASP A 354 10.64 -15.62 20.65
N VAL A 355 9.92 -15.10 19.64
CA VAL A 355 10.35 -13.92 18.86
C VAL A 355 10.41 -12.65 19.71
N ALA A 356 9.60 -12.54 20.76
CA ALA A 356 9.58 -11.37 21.63
C ALA A 356 8.98 -11.70 23.00
N PRO A 357 9.30 -10.95 24.07
CA PRO A 357 8.63 -11.08 25.36
C PRO A 357 7.10 -10.98 25.24
N LYS A 358 6.38 -11.56 26.21
CA LYS A 358 4.92 -11.40 26.26
C LYS A 358 4.60 -9.92 26.44
N THR A 359 3.84 -9.38 25.49
CA THR A 359 3.47 -7.97 25.40
C THR A 359 1.99 -7.87 25.02
N ASP A 360 1.35 -6.74 25.34
CA ASP A 360 0.01 -6.43 24.86
C ASP A 360 0.06 -5.64 23.54
N ALA A 361 -1.12 -5.33 22.99
CA ALA A 361 -1.29 -4.58 21.76
C ALA A 361 -0.74 -3.15 21.83
N GLU A 362 -0.64 -2.54 23.01
CA GLU A 362 -0.14 -1.17 23.16
C GLU A 362 1.40 -1.17 23.18
N HIS A 363 2.02 -2.18 23.80
CA HIS A 363 3.48 -2.27 23.96
C HIS A 363 4.19 -3.01 22.81
N ILE A 364 3.46 -3.72 21.94
CA ILE A 364 4.03 -4.42 20.77
C ILE A 364 4.81 -3.48 19.83
N VAL A 365 4.38 -2.22 19.77
CA VAL A 365 4.97 -1.15 18.93
C VAL A 365 6.44 -0.92 19.29
N THR A 366 6.83 -1.12 20.54
CA THR A 366 8.20 -0.90 21.03
C THR A 366 8.97 -2.21 21.30
N ALA A 367 8.32 -3.37 21.14
CA ALA A 367 8.96 -4.66 21.36
C ALA A 367 10.07 -4.91 20.33
N GLN A 368 11.19 -5.50 20.75
CA GLN A 368 12.24 -5.93 19.84
C GLN A 368 12.00 -7.40 19.44
N PHE A 369 11.94 -7.66 18.14
CA PHE A 369 11.71 -9.01 17.60
C PHE A 369 13.04 -9.68 17.24
N ASP A 370 13.26 -10.88 17.76
CA ASP A 370 14.35 -11.76 17.36
C ASP A 370 13.93 -12.60 16.15
N TYR A 371 14.30 -12.13 14.95
CA TYR A 371 13.99 -12.80 13.69
C TYR A 371 14.64 -14.18 13.57
N SER A 372 15.69 -14.47 14.36
CA SER A 372 16.29 -15.81 14.36
C SER A 372 15.31 -16.88 14.85
N LYS A 373 14.26 -16.49 15.59
CA LYS A 373 13.26 -17.41 16.14
C LYS A 373 12.14 -17.79 15.17
N LEU A 374 12.04 -17.14 14.02
CA LEU A 374 10.95 -17.32 13.06
C LEU A 374 10.90 -18.73 12.45
N ASP A 375 12.05 -19.37 12.19
CA ASP A 375 12.15 -20.67 11.51
C ASP A 375 12.99 -21.65 12.33
N GLN A 376 12.54 -21.96 13.54
CA GLN A 376 13.20 -22.91 14.42
C GLN A 376 12.60 -24.31 14.28
N ALA A 377 13.47 -25.33 14.19
CA ALA A 377 13.04 -26.71 14.03
C ALA A 377 12.15 -27.22 15.17
N SER A 378 12.32 -26.66 16.37
CA SER A 378 11.52 -26.96 17.56
C SER A 378 10.13 -26.30 17.57
N SER A 379 9.86 -25.36 16.67
CA SER A 379 8.58 -24.65 16.60
C SER A 379 7.59 -25.39 15.70
N ASP A 380 6.35 -25.50 16.17
CA ASP A 380 5.23 -26.05 15.38
C ASP A 380 4.83 -25.11 14.23
N ILE A 381 4.95 -23.79 14.44
CA ILE A 381 4.70 -22.79 13.41
C ILE A 381 6.02 -22.12 13.05
N ARG A 382 6.32 -22.07 11.74
CA ARG A 382 7.54 -21.48 11.20
C ARG A 382 7.23 -20.48 10.10
N ILE A 383 8.00 -19.40 10.06
CA ILE A 383 7.96 -18.38 9.00
C ILE A 383 9.33 -18.33 8.36
N ARG A 384 9.42 -18.75 7.10
CA ARG A 384 10.65 -18.82 6.34
C ARG A 384 10.66 -17.72 5.28
N LEU A 385 11.38 -16.65 5.59
CA LEU A 385 11.57 -15.47 4.75
C LEU A 385 12.55 -15.73 3.59
N ASN A 386 12.60 -14.81 2.63
CA ASN A 386 13.45 -14.88 1.43
C ASN A 386 13.26 -16.19 0.63
N SER A 387 12.04 -16.73 0.63
CA SER A 387 11.65 -18.01 0.03
C SER A 387 10.56 -17.80 -1.01
N THR A 388 10.95 -17.71 -2.28
CA THR A 388 9.99 -17.53 -3.37
C THR A 388 9.49 -18.88 -3.85
N VAL A 389 8.20 -19.16 -3.64
CA VAL A 389 7.55 -20.36 -4.16
C VAL A 389 7.51 -20.30 -5.69
N VAL A 390 7.82 -21.43 -6.33
CA VAL A 390 7.83 -21.57 -7.80
C VAL A 390 6.90 -22.68 -8.31
N GLU A 391 6.44 -23.57 -7.43
CA GLU A 391 5.47 -24.61 -7.76
C GLU A 391 4.70 -25.07 -6.52
N ALA A 392 3.40 -25.31 -6.68
CA ALA A 392 2.54 -25.98 -5.70
C ALA A 392 1.72 -27.05 -6.45
N LYS A 393 1.97 -28.32 -6.13
CA LYS A 393 1.45 -29.47 -6.88
C LYS A 393 0.94 -30.55 -5.96
N HIS A 394 -0.19 -31.18 -6.28
CA HIS A 394 -0.64 -32.35 -5.53
C HIS A 394 0.31 -33.54 -5.78
N THR A 395 0.57 -34.35 -4.75
CA THR A 395 1.35 -35.60 -4.90
C THR A 395 0.63 -36.62 -5.79
N LYS A 396 -0.69 -36.49 -5.90
CA LYS A 396 -1.56 -37.21 -6.84
C LYS A 396 -2.45 -36.16 -7.51
N ALA A 397 -2.48 -36.06 -8.83
CA ALA A 397 -3.16 -34.94 -9.52
C ALA A 397 -4.56 -34.64 -8.95
N GLY A 398 -4.76 -33.41 -8.45
CA GLY A 398 -6.02 -32.92 -7.87
C GLY A 398 -6.42 -33.52 -6.52
N ASP A 399 -5.60 -34.38 -5.90
CA ASP A 399 -5.91 -35.13 -4.67
C ASP A 399 -4.67 -35.38 -3.78
N GLY A 400 -4.86 -35.60 -2.48
CA GLY A 400 -3.76 -35.88 -1.55
C GLY A 400 -2.91 -34.66 -1.16
N PRO A 401 -1.79 -34.89 -0.44
CA PRO A 401 -0.89 -33.83 0.02
C PRO A 401 -0.35 -32.95 -1.12
N VAL A 402 0.11 -31.76 -0.76
CA VAL A 402 0.65 -30.77 -1.70
C VAL A 402 2.15 -30.63 -1.47
N THR A 403 2.95 -30.84 -2.52
CA THR A 403 4.37 -30.49 -2.54
C THR A 403 4.52 -29.04 -2.99
N VAL A 404 5.24 -28.26 -2.21
CA VAL A 404 5.53 -26.85 -2.48
C VAL A 404 7.03 -26.70 -2.70
N THR A 405 7.41 -26.29 -3.91
CA THR A 405 8.80 -26.05 -4.33
C THR A 405 9.09 -24.56 -4.27
N TYR A 406 10.21 -24.18 -3.68
CA TYR A 406 10.61 -22.78 -3.52
C TYR A 406 12.11 -22.58 -3.71
N VAL A 407 12.50 -21.36 -4.06
CA VAL A 407 13.90 -20.94 -4.18
C VAL A 407 14.26 -20.07 -2.99
N GLN A 408 15.32 -20.43 -2.29
CA GLN A 408 15.89 -19.66 -1.19
C GLN A 408 17.41 -19.62 -1.36
N ASN A 409 18.00 -18.43 -1.25
CA ASN A 409 19.46 -18.23 -1.43
C ASN A 409 20.02 -18.84 -2.73
N GLY A 410 19.23 -18.81 -3.81
CA GLY A 410 19.58 -19.37 -5.12
C GLY A 410 19.56 -20.90 -5.21
N LYS A 411 19.06 -21.59 -4.18
CA LYS A 411 18.89 -23.05 -4.16
C LYS A 411 17.41 -23.42 -4.14
N THR A 412 17.09 -24.53 -4.77
CA THR A 412 15.71 -25.04 -4.83
C THR A 412 15.48 -26.07 -3.74
N HIS A 413 14.38 -25.87 -3.02
CA HIS A 413 13.95 -26.67 -1.89
C HIS A 413 12.50 -27.12 -2.11
N ALA A 414 12.10 -28.21 -1.46
CA ALA A 414 10.72 -28.63 -1.45
C ALA A 414 10.30 -29.12 -0.06
N VAL A 415 9.03 -28.91 0.25
CA VAL A 415 8.34 -29.38 1.46
C VAL A 415 6.98 -29.95 1.07
N THR A 416 6.44 -30.83 1.90
CA THR A 416 5.09 -31.40 1.69
C THR A 416 4.18 -31.00 2.84
N GLY A 417 3.00 -30.47 2.49
CA GLY A 417 1.91 -30.17 3.41
C GLY A 417 0.70 -31.06 3.15
N LYS A 418 -0.05 -31.43 4.18
CA LYS A 418 -1.34 -32.11 4.00
C LYS A 418 -2.35 -31.23 3.26
N ALA A 419 -2.23 -29.91 3.38
CA ALA A 419 -2.95 -28.92 2.59
C ALA A 419 -2.06 -27.69 2.31
N CYS A 420 -2.50 -26.85 1.37
CA CYS A 420 -1.83 -25.60 1.03
C CYS A 420 -2.82 -24.43 0.97
N ILE A 421 -2.43 -23.28 1.49
CA ILE A 421 -3.14 -22.01 1.25
C ILE A 421 -2.25 -21.09 0.41
N MET A 422 -2.78 -20.68 -0.73
CA MET A 422 -2.21 -19.63 -1.58
C MET A 422 -2.67 -18.26 -1.06
N ALA A 423 -1.86 -17.67 -0.19
CA ALA A 423 -2.05 -16.31 0.34
C ALA A 423 -1.21 -15.25 -0.43
N CYS A 424 -0.59 -15.64 -1.54
CA CYS A 424 0.11 -14.76 -2.47
C CYS A 424 -0.86 -14.15 -3.48
N GLN A 425 -0.39 -13.18 -4.27
CA GLN A 425 -1.18 -12.51 -5.32
C GLN A 425 -1.79 -13.51 -6.32
N HIS A 426 -3.01 -13.27 -6.80
CA HIS A 426 -3.72 -14.22 -7.68
C HIS A 426 -3.02 -14.41 -9.02
N SER A 427 -2.48 -13.33 -9.59
CA SER A 427 -1.87 -13.32 -10.94
C SER A 427 -0.69 -14.27 -11.10
N ILE A 428 0.03 -14.60 -10.03
CA ILE A 428 1.14 -15.57 -10.10
C ILE A 428 0.66 -17.02 -9.97
N VAL A 429 -0.52 -17.27 -9.41
CA VAL A 429 -0.97 -18.63 -9.07
C VAL A 429 -1.14 -19.56 -10.27
N PRO A 430 -1.63 -19.12 -11.45
CA PRO A 430 -1.67 -19.97 -12.65
C PRO A 430 -0.29 -20.54 -13.05
N HIS A 431 0.79 -19.84 -12.70
CA HIS A 431 2.16 -20.30 -12.93
C HIS A 431 2.68 -21.22 -11.83
N LEU A 432 2.23 -21.02 -10.58
CA LEU A 432 2.61 -21.85 -9.44
C LEU A 432 1.86 -23.19 -9.43
N CYS A 433 0.60 -23.20 -9.84
CA CYS A 433 -0.27 -24.38 -9.82
C CYS A 433 -0.85 -24.64 -11.23
N PRO A 434 -0.05 -25.21 -12.15
CA PRO A 434 -0.49 -25.46 -13.52
C PRO A 434 -1.60 -26.52 -13.63
N GLU A 435 -1.86 -27.29 -12.57
CA GLU A 435 -2.93 -28.30 -12.48
C GLU A 435 -4.35 -27.68 -12.42
N LEU A 436 -4.46 -26.36 -12.19
CA LEU A 436 -5.74 -25.67 -12.10
C LEU A 436 -6.53 -25.75 -13.43
N PRO A 437 -7.88 -25.81 -13.36
CA PRO A 437 -8.72 -25.68 -14.55
C PRO A 437 -8.53 -24.33 -15.25
N GLU A 438 -8.58 -24.31 -16.59
CA GLU A 438 -8.35 -23.08 -17.38
C GLU A 438 -9.30 -21.95 -17.01
N ALA A 439 -10.59 -22.23 -16.77
CA ALA A 439 -11.56 -21.22 -16.36
C ALA A 439 -11.24 -20.56 -15.00
N GLN A 440 -10.52 -21.26 -14.12
CA GLN A 440 -10.05 -20.70 -12.86
C GLN A 440 -8.76 -19.91 -13.06
N LYS A 441 -7.84 -20.38 -13.92
CA LYS A 441 -6.62 -19.64 -14.29
C LYS A 441 -6.92 -18.30 -14.93
N GLU A 442 -7.91 -18.25 -15.82
CA GLU A 442 -8.41 -17.02 -16.43
C GLU A 442 -8.90 -16.05 -15.35
N ALA A 443 -9.75 -16.53 -14.42
CA ALA A 443 -10.27 -15.71 -13.32
C ALA A 443 -9.17 -15.21 -12.38
N LEU A 444 -8.17 -16.04 -12.07
CA LEU A 444 -6.98 -15.65 -11.28
C LEU A 444 -6.08 -14.64 -12.00
N SER A 445 -6.14 -14.57 -13.33
CA SER A 445 -5.33 -13.65 -14.15
C SER A 445 -6.05 -12.33 -14.46
N PHE A 446 -7.36 -12.26 -14.20
CA PHE A 446 -8.17 -11.08 -14.48
C PHE A 446 -7.76 -9.83 -13.68
N PRO A 447 -7.49 -9.92 -12.36
CA PRO A 447 -7.14 -8.75 -11.53
C PRO A 447 -5.78 -8.15 -11.94
N GLU A 448 -5.78 -6.85 -12.22
CA GLU A 448 -4.54 -6.08 -12.41
C GLU A 448 -4.37 -5.15 -11.22
N ARG A 449 -3.47 -5.51 -10.29
CA ARG A 449 -3.29 -4.75 -9.04
C ARG A 449 -2.85 -3.31 -9.31
N VAL A 450 -3.40 -2.39 -8.53
CA VAL A 450 -3.05 -0.96 -8.60
C VAL A 450 -1.61 -0.76 -8.13
N PRO A 451 -0.72 -0.14 -8.92
CA PRO A 451 0.63 0.18 -8.50
C PRO A 451 0.64 1.34 -7.49
N ILE A 452 1.48 1.24 -6.46
CA ILE A 452 1.56 2.20 -5.37
C ILE A 452 3.03 2.43 -5.00
N LEU A 453 3.37 3.68 -4.73
CA LEU A 453 4.67 4.07 -4.19
C LEU A 453 4.47 4.86 -2.91
N TYR A 454 4.88 4.30 -1.78
CA TYR A 454 4.79 4.93 -0.46
C TYR A 454 6.18 5.24 0.06
N ASN A 455 6.47 6.52 0.27
CA ASN A 455 7.76 6.99 0.72
C ASN A 455 7.66 7.52 2.15
N THR A 456 8.49 6.95 3.01
CA THR A 456 8.63 7.34 4.40
C THR A 456 9.91 8.13 4.52
N VAL A 457 9.78 9.44 4.67
CA VAL A 457 10.91 10.38 4.76
C VAL A 457 11.06 10.84 6.19
N ALA A 458 12.13 10.40 6.83
CA ALA A 458 12.39 10.74 8.22
C ALA A 458 13.14 12.08 8.29
N ILE A 459 12.52 13.07 8.93
CA ILE A 459 13.02 14.43 9.04
C ILE A 459 13.45 14.74 10.48
N ARG A 460 14.48 15.56 10.63
CA ARG A 460 15.03 15.93 11.95
C ARG A 460 14.06 16.70 12.85
N ASN A 461 13.17 17.47 12.23
CA ASN A 461 12.19 18.35 12.85
C ASN A 461 11.11 18.72 11.82
N TRP A 462 9.95 19.19 12.25
CA TRP A 462 8.85 19.62 11.39
C TRP A 462 8.56 21.13 11.47
N GLU A 463 9.54 21.94 11.88
CA GLU A 463 9.41 23.41 11.97
C GLU A 463 8.99 24.04 10.64
N ALA A 464 9.50 23.53 9.51
CA ALA A 464 9.15 24.05 8.20
C ALA A 464 7.66 23.89 7.87
N TRP A 465 7.05 22.75 8.24
CA TRP A 465 5.61 22.50 8.10
C TRP A 465 4.79 23.50 8.92
N LYS A 466 5.21 23.72 10.17
CA LYS A 466 4.60 24.72 11.05
C LYS A 466 4.69 26.13 10.48
N ASN A 467 5.83 26.49 9.91
CA ASN A 467 6.08 27.83 9.37
C ASN A 467 5.24 28.11 8.11
N ILE A 468 5.04 27.12 7.25
CA ILE A 468 4.14 27.27 6.08
C ILE A 468 2.66 27.14 6.45
N GLY A 469 2.33 26.47 7.56
CA GLY A 469 0.96 26.29 8.02
C GLY A 469 0.14 25.28 7.21
N ILE A 470 0.81 24.30 6.59
CA ILE A 470 0.20 23.19 5.83
C ILE A 470 0.53 21.88 6.55
N GLY A 471 -0.42 20.96 6.64
CA GLY A 471 -0.25 19.62 7.24
C GLY A 471 -0.27 18.49 6.22
N ALA A 472 -1.02 18.67 5.13
CA ALA A 472 -1.09 17.76 4.00
C ALA A 472 -1.43 18.55 2.74
N LEU A 473 -0.99 18.05 1.58
CA LEU A 473 -1.24 18.69 0.30
C LEU A 473 -1.33 17.67 -0.84
N TYR A 474 -2.06 18.05 -1.88
CA TYR A 474 -1.92 17.44 -3.21
C TYR A 474 -1.08 18.34 -4.11
N ALA A 475 -0.32 17.74 -5.03
CA ALA A 475 0.58 18.46 -5.94
C ALA A 475 0.35 18.07 -7.40
N PRO A 476 -0.70 18.60 -8.07
CA PRO A 476 -1.07 18.23 -9.44
C PRO A 476 0.11 18.31 -10.42
N GLY A 477 0.32 17.24 -11.20
CA GLY A 477 1.43 17.11 -12.14
C GLY A 477 2.81 16.86 -11.52
N SER A 478 2.93 16.75 -10.20
CA SER A 478 4.20 16.40 -9.53
C SER A 478 4.44 14.89 -9.55
N TYR A 479 5.67 14.46 -9.26
CA TYR A 479 5.99 13.03 -9.22
C TYR A 479 5.29 12.35 -8.04
N HIS A 480 5.35 12.93 -6.83
CA HIS A 480 4.47 12.56 -5.71
C HIS A 480 3.27 13.49 -5.68
N ILE A 481 2.09 12.89 -5.78
CA ILE A 481 0.82 13.62 -5.91
C ILE A 481 0.26 14.02 -4.56
N HIS A 482 0.64 13.33 -3.48
CA HIS A 482 0.21 13.62 -2.11
C HIS A 482 1.41 13.60 -1.17
N THR A 483 1.47 14.58 -0.26
CA THR A 483 2.50 14.72 0.77
C THR A 483 1.87 15.18 2.07
N ALA A 484 2.12 14.47 3.17
CA ALA A 484 1.57 14.77 4.48
C ALA A 484 2.59 14.57 5.61
N LEU A 485 2.47 15.39 6.67
CA LEU A 485 3.09 15.12 7.94
C LEU A 485 2.37 13.95 8.62
N ASP A 486 3.13 13.04 9.22
CA ASP A 486 2.66 11.76 9.77
C ASP A 486 1.55 11.89 10.83
N PHE A 487 0.79 10.80 10.99
CA PHE A 487 -0.30 10.72 11.95
C PHE A 487 0.20 10.89 13.39
N PRO A 488 -0.46 11.69 14.22
CA PRO A 488 0.00 12.02 15.57
C PRO A 488 -0.39 10.94 16.59
N VAL A 489 0.21 9.74 16.47
CA VAL A 489 -0.15 8.57 17.27
C VAL A 489 0.84 8.31 18.40
N SER A 490 0.36 8.21 19.63
CA SER A 490 1.13 7.85 20.83
C SER A 490 0.47 6.72 21.59
N ILE A 491 1.16 5.59 21.72
CA ILE A 491 0.60 4.37 22.29
C ILE A 491 1.67 3.54 23.00
N GLY A 492 1.32 2.98 24.15
CA GLY A 492 2.26 2.25 25.01
C GLY A 492 3.47 3.11 25.37
N GLY A 493 4.66 2.66 24.97
CA GLY A 493 5.92 3.38 25.19
C GLY A 493 6.34 4.34 24.05
N TYR A 494 5.58 4.43 22.96
CA TYR A 494 5.89 5.29 21.82
C TYR A 494 5.19 6.65 21.93
N GLN A 495 5.88 7.72 21.54
CA GLN A 495 5.36 9.08 21.49
C GLN A 495 5.65 9.70 20.13
N HIS A 496 4.64 10.30 19.50
CA HIS A 496 4.82 11.06 18.27
C HIS A 496 5.58 12.37 18.55
N GLY A 497 6.14 12.97 17.50
CA GLY A 497 6.83 14.26 17.58
C GLY A 497 5.86 15.43 17.78
N SER A 498 5.43 15.69 19.02
CA SER A 498 4.39 16.70 19.30
C SER A 498 4.87 18.15 19.24
N ASP A 499 6.18 18.38 19.32
CA ASP A 499 6.82 19.70 19.27
C ASP A 499 7.52 19.89 17.90
N PRO A 500 7.36 21.04 17.22
CA PRO A 500 8.00 21.33 15.93
C PRO A 500 9.49 21.01 15.87
N SER A 501 10.22 21.16 16.97
CA SER A 501 11.67 20.90 17.03
C SER A 501 12.03 19.41 17.04
N GLN A 502 11.06 18.50 17.11
CA GLN A 502 11.26 17.06 17.25
C GLN A 502 11.15 16.32 15.91
N PRO A 503 11.87 15.19 15.75
CA PRO A 503 11.77 14.37 14.55
C PRO A 503 10.35 13.93 14.22
N ALA A 504 10.09 13.79 12.92
CA ALA A 504 8.80 13.32 12.40
C ALA A 504 9.01 12.53 11.10
N ILE A 505 7.95 11.88 10.64
CA ILE A 505 7.86 11.29 9.31
C ILE A 505 7.08 12.23 8.40
N VAL A 506 7.54 12.33 7.15
CA VAL A 506 6.73 12.81 6.02
C VAL A 506 6.36 11.60 5.18
N HIS A 507 5.06 11.41 4.98
CA HIS A 507 4.52 10.45 4.02
C HIS A 507 4.41 11.15 2.66
N MET A 508 4.99 10.55 1.63
CA MET A 508 4.77 10.98 0.24
C MET A 508 4.30 9.78 -0.56
N GLU A 509 3.28 9.96 -1.38
CA GLU A 509 2.76 8.87 -2.18
C GLU A 509 2.56 9.23 -3.65
N LYS A 510 2.63 8.17 -4.45
CA LYS A 510 2.29 8.18 -5.86
C LYS A 510 1.49 6.93 -6.17
N PHE A 511 0.42 7.11 -6.92
CA PHE A 511 -0.31 6.06 -7.59
C PHE A 511 -0.04 6.22 -9.09
N PRO A 512 0.92 5.50 -9.67
CA PRO A 512 1.34 5.74 -11.05
C PRO A 512 0.25 5.33 -12.04
N HIS A 513 -0.12 6.26 -12.90
CA HIS A 513 -1.15 6.08 -13.91
C HIS A 513 -0.86 6.97 -15.13
N VAL A 514 -1.69 6.87 -16.17
CA VAL A 514 -1.56 7.65 -17.40
C VAL A 514 -2.86 8.38 -17.65
N ASN A 515 -2.82 9.71 -17.58
CA ASN A 515 -3.99 10.57 -17.78
C ASN A 515 -4.31 10.74 -19.27
N ASN A 516 -5.62 10.80 -19.57
CA ASN A 516 -6.16 11.24 -20.86
C ASN A 516 -5.64 10.43 -22.07
N ALA A 517 -5.34 9.15 -21.86
CA ALA A 517 -4.79 8.26 -22.88
C ALA A 517 -5.83 7.28 -23.45
N ASN A 518 -7.11 7.44 -23.10
CA ASN A 518 -8.19 6.51 -23.46
C ASN A 518 -7.86 5.07 -23.08
N MET A 519 -7.26 4.90 -21.90
CA MET A 519 -6.87 3.63 -21.32
C MET A 519 -7.87 3.20 -20.25
N THR A 520 -8.21 1.92 -20.24
CA THR A 520 -8.97 1.30 -19.15
C THR A 520 -8.19 1.36 -17.83
N LYS A 521 -8.89 1.19 -16.70
CA LYS A 521 -8.26 1.09 -15.37
C LYS A 521 -7.11 0.07 -15.31
N ARG A 522 -7.30 -1.09 -15.96
CA ARG A 522 -6.26 -2.14 -16.02
C ARG A 522 -5.06 -1.67 -16.84
N GLU A 523 -5.25 -1.10 -18.02
CA GLU A 523 -4.15 -0.60 -18.85
C GLU A 523 -3.33 0.50 -18.15
N GLN A 524 -3.99 1.43 -17.46
CA GLN A 524 -3.30 2.44 -16.64
C GLN A 524 -2.47 1.78 -15.52
N SER A 525 -3.04 0.79 -14.81
CA SER A 525 -2.31 0.03 -13.79
C SER A 525 -1.11 -0.73 -14.37
N GLN A 526 -1.22 -1.27 -15.59
CA GLN A 526 -0.11 -1.93 -16.28
C GLN A 526 1.03 -0.97 -16.61
N ALA A 527 0.69 0.22 -17.11
CA ALA A 527 1.66 1.27 -17.40
C ALA A 527 2.37 1.74 -16.12
N GLY A 528 1.61 2.00 -15.06
CA GLY A 528 2.15 2.42 -13.77
C GLY A 528 3.05 1.36 -13.10
N ARG A 529 2.68 0.08 -13.22
CA ARG A 529 3.54 -1.04 -12.78
C ARG A 529 4.88 -1.05 -13.53
N TYR A 530 4.85 -0.84 -14.85
CA TYR A 530 6.07 -0.78 -15.65
C TYR A 530 6.95 0.39 -15.21
N GLU A 531 6.36 1.58 -15.03
CA GLU A 531 7.07 2.75 -14.50
C GLU A 531 7.79 2.39 -13.19
N LEU A 532 7.07 1.96 -12.14
CA LEU A 532 7.68 1.69 -10.84
C LEU A 532 8.80 0.65 -10.89
N LEU A 533 8.61 -0.44 -11.64
CA LEU A 533 9.62 -1.51 -11.72
C LEU A 533 10.90 -1.04 -12.40
N THR A 534 10.80 -0.03 -13.28
CA THR A 534 11.93 0.51 -14.04
C THR A 534 12.54 1.76 -13.43
N THR A 535 11.84 2.47 -12.54
CA THR A 535 12.40 3.63 -11.83
C THR A 535 13.40 3.20 -10.75
N PRO A 536 14.66 3.64 -10.82
CA PRO A 536 15.67 3.37 -9.81
C PRO A 536 15.43 4.21 -8.54
N PHE A 537 16.03 3.78 -7.42
CA PHE A 537 15.90 4.49 -6.14
C PHE A 537 16.40 5.93 -6.24
N GLU A 538 17.49 6.18 -6.96
CA GLU A 538 18.14 7.49 -7.07
C GLU A 538 17.22 8.54 -7.70
N ASP A 539 16.39 8.13 -8.67
CA ASP A 539 15.43 9.02 -9.31
C ASP A 539 14.30 9.38 -8.33
N ILE A 540 13.80 8.40 -7.57
CA ILE A 540 12.78 8.62 -6.53
C ILE A 540 13.34 9.50 -5.41
N GLU A 541 14.56 9.23 -4.93
CA GLU A 541 15.25 10.07 -3.93
C GLU A 541 15.40 11.51 -4.44
N GLN A 542 15.75 11.68 -5.72
CA GLN A 542 15.87 12.99 -6.33
C GLN A 542 14.52 13.72 -6.30
N HIS A 543 13.43 13.07 -6.71
CA HIS A 543 12.09 13.66 -6.68
C HIS A 543 11.66 14.04 -5.26
N ILE A 544 11.84 13.15 -4.27
CA ILE A 544 11.56 13.44 -2.86
C ILE A 544 12.28 14.71 -2.41
N ARG A 545 13.59 14.79 -2.67
CA ARG A 545 14.43 15.92 -2.21
C ARG A 545 14.08 17.22 -2.92
N SER A 546 13.83 17.18 -4.23
CA SER A 546 13.47 18.37 -4.99
C SER A 546 12.10 18.90 -4.60
N GLU A 547 11.09 18.02 -4.52
CA GLU A 547 9.72 18.41 -4.20
C GLU A 547 9.61 18.94 -2.77
N LEU A 548 10.15 18.24 -1.77
CA LEU A 548 10.16 18.76 -0.40
C LEU A 548 10.96 20.07 -0.28
N GLY A 549 12.06 20.20 -1.03
CA GLY A 549 12.83 21.44 -1.08
C GLY A 549 12.04 22.61 -1.67
N GLU A 550 11.21 22.36 -2.68
CA GLU A 550 10.36 23.39 -3.31
C GLU A 550 9.14 23.74 -2.46
N ILE A 551 8.47 22.72 -1.92
CA ILE A 551 7.26 22.84 -1.08
C ILE A 551 7.60 23.53 0.25
N LEU A 552 8.62 23.02 0.98
CA LEU A 552 8.90 23.40 2.36
C LEU A 552 10.03 24.43 2.48
N GLY A 553 10.76 24.70 1.39
CA GLY A 553 11.85 25.69 1.35
C GLY A 553 11.46 27.07 1.88
N PRO A 554 10.28 27.63 1.53
CA PRO A 554 9.78 28.88 2.10
C PRO A 554 9.60 28.85 3.63
N GLY A 555 9.35 27.66 4.21
CA GLY A 555 9.30 27.43 5.66
C GLY A 555 10.67 27.25 6.33
N GLY A 556 11.75 27.32 5.55
CA GLY A 556 13.13 27.15 6.01
C GLY A 556 13.70 25.74 5.86
N PHE A 557 13.00 24.81 5.19
CA PHE A 557 13.48 23.45 4.95
C PHE A 557 14.67 23.44 3.99
N ASP A 558 15.67 22.63 4.30
CA ASP A 558 16.78 22.31 3.42
C ASP A 558 16.85 20.78 3.30
N PRO A 559 16.56 20.18 2.12
CA PRO A 559 16.50 18.73 1.97
C PRO A 559 17.84 18.06 2.25
N ALA A 560 18.97 18.73 2.00
CA ALA A 560 20.26 18.20 2.37
C ALA A 560 20.33 18.12 3.89
N ARG A 561 20.05 19.24 4.56
CA ARG A 561 20.12 19.36 6.01
C ARG A 561 19.12 18.44 6.72
N ASP A 562 17.84 18.54 6.39
CA ASP A 562 16.74 18.14 7.26
C ASP A 562 16.26 16.70 7.06
N ILE A 563 16.55 16.08 5.91
CA ILE A 563 16.26 14.66 5.66
C ILE A 563 17.36 13.80 6.27
N GLU A 564 16.98 12.97 7.25
CA GLU A 564 17.88 12.05 7.95
C GLU A 564 17.89 10.66 7.29
N ALA A 565 16.73 10.19 6.80
CA ALA A 565 16.61 8.92 6.10
C ALA A 565 15.42 8.89 5.13
N ILE A 566 15.49 8.01 4.14
CA ILE A 566 14.41 7.75 3.19
C ILE A 566 14.23 6.25 3.06
N THR A 567 12.98 5.81 3.15
CA THR A 567 12.55 4.46 2.80
C THR A 567 11.49 4.55 1.70
N VAL A 568 11.75 3.89 0.57
CA VAL A 568 10.88 3.85 -0.60
C VAL A 568 10.18 2.50 -0.65
N ASN A 569 8.90 2.45 -0.32
CA ASN A 569 8.11 1.23 -0.36
C ASN A 569 7.38 1.15 -1.71
N ARG A 570 8.03 0.47 -2.66
CA ARG A 570 7.51 0.27 -4.01
C ARG A 570 6.60 -0.95 -4.05
N TRP A 571 5.34 -0.77 -4.43
CA TRP A 571 4.37 -1.84 -4.66
C TRP A 571 3.87 -1.78 -6.09
N ALA A 572 4.64 -2.32 -7.02
CA ALA A 572 4.24 -2.44 -8.42
C ALA A 572 3.01 -3.34 -8.63
N HIS A 573 2.67 -4.13 -7.61
CA HIS A 573 1.44 -4.90 -7.49
C HIS A 573 0.79 -4.60 -6.14
N GLY A 574 0.27 -3.39 -5.98
CA GLY A 574 -0.19 -2.85 -4.71
C GLY A 574 -1.58 -3.33 -4.30
N TYR A 575 -2.58 -2.45 -4.37
CA TYR A 575 -3.95 -2.78 -3.96
C TYR A 575 -4.59 -3.83 -4.85
N ALA A 576 -5.48 -4.62 -4.22
CA ALA A 576 -6.35 -5.54 -4.95
C ALA A 576 -7.18 -4.76 -5.99
N TYR A 577 -7.38 -5.37 -7.15
CA TYR A 577 -8.21 -4.77 -8.20
C TYR A 577 -9.68 -4.87 -7.82
N SER A 578 -10.30 -3.72 -7.51
CA SER A 578 -11.75 -3.59 -7.48
C SER A 578 -12.26 -3.35 -8.91
N PRO A 579 -13.22 -4.15 -9.41
CA PRO A 579 -13.89 -3.88 -10.69
C PRO A 579 -14.40 -2.45 -10.78
N SER A 580 -14.27 -1.84 -11.95
CA SER A 580 -14.76 -0.49 -12.21
C SER A 580 -16.05 -0.56 -13.01
N PRO A 581 -17.17 0.05 -12.57
CA PRO A 581 -18.41 0.07 -13.36
C PRO A 581 -18.26 0.80 -14.70
N VAL A 582 -17.25 1.66 -14.84
CA VAL A 582 -16.94 2.37 -16.09
C VAL A 582 -16.42 1.42 -17.19
N PHE A 583 -15.78 0.30 -16.82
CA PHE A 583 -15.07 -0.56 -17.78
C PHE A 583 -15.37 -2.05 -17.65
N ASP A 584 -15.83 -2.50 -16.49
CA ASP A 584 -16.04 -3.89 -16.15
C ASP A 584 -17.52 -4.17 -15.91
N GLU A 585 -17.92 -5.41 -16.15
CA GLU A 585 -19.23 -5.90 -15.74
C GLU A 585 -19.28 -6.01 -14.20
N THR A 586 -20.21 -5.29 -13.58
CA THR A 586 -20.47 -5.33 -12.14
C THR A 586 -21.82 -5.99 -11.84
N TYR A 587 -21.96 -6.53 -10.63
CA TYR A 587 -23.19 -7.18 -10.16
C TYR A 587 -23.59 -6.62 -8.80
N ASP A 588 -24.89 -6.62 -8.51
CA ASP A 588 -25.43 -6.11 -7.23
C ASP A 588 -24.91 -6.89 -6.02
N ASP A 589 -24.78 -8.21 -6.15
CA ASP A 589 -24.14 -9.05 -5.14
C ASP A 589 -22.63 -9.13 -5.40
N TRP A 590 -21.85 -8.59 -4.47
CA TRP A 590 -20.40 -8.62 -4.54
C TRP A 590 -19.86 -10.06 -4.64
N ASP A 591 -20.51 -11.01 -3.97
CA ASP A 591 -20.13 -12.43 -3.98
C ASP A 591 -20.86 -13.24 -5.07
N ASP A 592 -21.43 -12.58 -6.10
CA ASP A 592 -22.09 -13.28 -7.22
C ASP A 592 -21.12 -14.30 -7.88
N PRO A 593 -21.54 -15.56 -8.10
CA PRO A 593 -20.70 -16.61 -8.68
C PRO A 593 -20.07 -16.31 -10.05
N ARG A 594 -20.57 -15.29 -10.76
CA ARG A 594 -20.05 -14.83 -12.06
C ARG A 594 -18.83 -13.92 -11.92
N THR A 595 -18.67 -13.24 -10.79
CA THR A 595 -17.53 -12.33 -10.57
C THR A 595 -16.19 -13.06 -10.66
N ALA A 596 -15.16 -12.33 -11.13
CA ALA A 596 -13.83 -12.90 -11.31
C ALA A 596 -13.23 -13.42 -9.99
N HIS A 597 -13.37 -12.67 -8.89
CA HIS A 597 -12.75 -13.04 -7.61
C HIS A 597 -13.43 -14.27 -6.98
N VAL A 598 -14.75 -14.43 -7.10
CA VAL A 598 -15.46 -15.64 -6.64
C VAL A 598 -15.08 -16.85 -7.48
N ARG A 599 -14.96 -16.70 -8.81
CA ARG A 599 -14.47 -17.76 -9.70
C ARG A 599 -13.03 -18.16 -9.38
N ALA A 600 -12.17 -17.18 -9.11
CA ALA A 600 -10.74 -17.36 -8.85
C ALA A 600 -10.48 -18.10 -7.54
N ARG A 601 -11.21 -17.75 -6.47
CA ARG A 601 -10.94 -18.22 -5.10
C ARG A 601 -11.48 -19.62 -4.77
N LYS A 602 -12.09 -20.32 -5.73
CA LYS A 602 -12.62 -21.68 -5.55
C LYS A 602 -11.51 -22.64 -5.11
N LYS A 603 -11.74 -23.41 -4.03
CA LYS A 603 -10.82 -24.47 -3.62
C LYS A 603 -10.54 -25.46 -4.76
N PHE A 604 -9.28 -25.87 -4.90
CA PHE A 604 -8.83 -26.91 -5.82
C PHE A 604 -8.16 -28.06 -5.07
N GLY A 605 -8.88 -29.18 -4.89
CA GLY A 605 -8.40 -30.31 -4.10
C GLY A 605 -8.07 -29.88 -2.67
N ARG A 606 -6.79 -30.04 -2.28
CA ARG A 606 -6.23 -29.57 -0.99
C ARG A 606 -5.54 -28.19 -1.04
N ILE A 607 -5.84 -27.37 -2.04
CA ILE A 607 -5.33 -26.01 -2.20
C ILE A 607 -6.49 -25.01 -2.09
N ALA A 608 -6.40 -24.04 -1.17
CA ALA A 608 -7.36 -22.92 -1.06
C ALA A 608 -6.65 -21.56 -1.25
N PHE A 609 -7.41 -20.48 -1.43
CA PHE A 609 -6.92 -19.15 -1.81
C PHE A 609 -7.45 -18.10 -0.83
N ALA A 610 -6.59 -17.22 -0.31
CA ALA A 610 -6.90 -16.45 0.91
C ALA A 610 -6.53 -14.95 0.89
N ASN A 611 -5.93 -14.46 -0.19
CA ASN A 611 -5.42 -13.09 -0.21
C ASN A 611 -6.54 -12.04 -0.40
N SER A 612 -6.20 -10.75 -0.38
CA SER A 612 -7.14 -9.64 -0.68
C SER A 612 -7.76 -9.69 -2.09
N ASP A 613 -7.09 -10.29 -3.08
CA ASP A 613 -7.67 -10.47 -4.43
C ASP A 613 -8.86 -11.44 -4.39
N SER A 614 -8.92 -12.32 -3.39
CA SER A 614 -10.03 -13.25 -3.18
C SER A 614 -11.30 -12.52 -2.76
N ALA A 615 -11.21 -11.30 -2.27
CA ALA A 615 -12.36 -10.44 -2.00
C ALA A 615 -12.49 -9.29 -3.03
N ALA A 616 -11.52 -9.11 -3.93
CA ALA A 616 -11.38 -7.89 -4.76
C ALA A 616 -11.38 -6.56 -3.96
N ILE A 617 -11.02 -6.62 -2.67
CA ILE A 617 -11.04 -5.47 -1.74
C ILE A 617 -9.69 -5.39 -1.03
N ALA A 618 -9.08 -4.21 -1.01
CA ALA A 618 -7.72 -3.98 -0.50
C ALA A 618 -7.66 -3.63 1.01
N LEU A 619 -8.58 -4.17 1.82
CA LEU A 619 -8.70 -3.86 3.25
C LEU A 619 -8.18 -4.98 4.16
N LEU A 620 -7.84 -4.58 5.40
CA LEU A 620 -7.30 -5.48 6.43
C LEU A 620 -8.28 -6.60 6.80
N ASP A 621 -9.55 -6.26 6.99
CA ASP A 621 -10.60 -7.21 7.36
C ASP A 621 -10.91 -8.19 6.24
N SER A 622 -10.95 -7.73 4.98
CA SER A 622 -11.10 -8.61 3.82
C SER A 622 -9.97 -9.65 3.78
N ALA A 623 -8.72 -9.25 4.04
CA ALA A 623 -7.60 -10.17 4.13
C ALA A 623 -7.75 -11.21 5.26
N ILE A 624 -8.33 -10.82 6.40
CA ILE A 624 -8.60 -11.71 7.54
C ILE A 624 -9.75 -12.69 7.23
N ASP A 625 -10.82 -12.19 6.63
CA ASP A 625 -12.02 -12.97 6.35
C ASP A 625 -11.76 -14.01 5.25
N GLU A 626 -11.03 -13.64 4.20
CA GLU A 626 -10.59 -14.57 3.15
C GLU A 626 -9.65 -15.65 3.69
N ALA A 627 -8.82 -15.31 4.68
CA ALA A 627 -8.00 -16.29 5.40
C ALA A 627 -8.84 -17.29 6.19
N HIS A 628 -9.84 -16.82 6.92
CA HIS A 628 -10.77 -17.68 7.66
C HIS A 628 -11.58 -18.58 6.71
N ARG A 629 -12.10 -18.03 5.61
CA ARG A 629 -12.81 -18.77 4.56
C ARG A 629 -11.93 -19.90 4.01
N ALA A 630 -10.71 -19.59 3.58
CA ALA A 630 -9.80 -20.58 3.01
C ALA A 630 -9.43 -21.70 3.99
N VAL A 631 -9.27 -21.39 5.29
CA VAL A 631 -9.08 -22.40 6.33
C VAL A 631 -10.31 -23.30 6.44
N SER A 632 -11.51 -22.70 6.53
CA SER A 632 -12.79 -23.43 6.63
C SER A 632 -13.07 -24.34 5.44
N GLU A 633 -12.53 -24.02 4.27
CA GLU A 633 -12.66 -24.87 3.08
C GLU A 633 -11.76 -26.12 3.14
N LEU A 634 -10.67 -26.09 3.91
CA LEU A 634 -9.66 -27.15 3.99
C LEU A 634 -9.82 -28.07 5.21
N THR A 635 -10.61 -27.65 6.20
CA THR A 635 -10.88 -28.40 7.43
C THR A 635 -12.28 -28.97 7.45
#